data_AF-A0A6P5N238-F1
#
_entry.id   AF-A0A6P5N238-F1
#
_cell.length_a   1.000
_cell.length_b   1.000
_cell.length_c   1.000
_cell.angle_alpha   90.00
_cell.angle_beta   90.00
_cell.angle_gamma   90.00
#
_symmetry.space_group_name_H-M   'P 1'
#
loop_
_entity.id
_entity.type
_entity.pdbx_description
1 polymer ?
#
loop_
_entity_poly.entity_id
_entity_poly.type
_entity_poly.pdbx_seq_one_letter_code
_entity_poly.pdbx_strand_id
1 'polypeptide(L)'
;MSDCGLMGTFPPEIFQITTLSYIDISVNQDLHGSFLDFPLNGSLHTIIVGHTKFSGTLPLSMGNMVNLSILYLYNCHFSGTLPISFSKLTELKEMDLSNNNFVGPISSSALFEGMQSLSSIDLSYNSISGTIPSSLFMIPSLQYVDLSNNQFSKLEEFIDVFTSKLEYLDLSCNNLSGSIPPPIFQLRGLASLNLSNNKLSGPIPPSIIQHSGLNELDLSSNKFSGAMQIDALVQLKNLNDLDLSFNKIDDVNFTDVALSTFPQLRSLNLASCNLKTFPGFLRYQSGLNELDLSYNQIQGTVPNWIWRLDSLGYLDVSHNFLTNFEGPLQNLTQNLDTIFLQFNQLQGPFPGFLHYAAVVDYSSNNFSSVIPVDIGHYMSNTLYLSLANNSFHGSIPHSLCSASKLQVLDLSHNKISGKVPHCLMNLGETLGVLNLGNNELTGHIPDTFPSSCALHTVVLNENRLAGPLPKSLAHCTALEVLDVGRNQIVGAFPCFLSHISKLLVLVLRNNKFHGPMGCPKDNGLWNMIQIVDAAFNNFSGELPVKWFRGWKKMISNDDGANSELSNIQFGRDNSDPIYYQDSVTVISKGQEMELVKILTIFTSIDFSYNQFEGPIPIELMKFKALFLLNLSHNAFSGQIPSSIENLNQLESLDLSMNSLEGEIPTELANLNFLSYLNLSFNHLTGKIPTGTQLQSFEASSFEGNNGLYGPPLTKSPNHGMHALPPPEMPPCGSLACEVHWNLVSAEMGLVFGLGIIFGPLLFWKKWRVHYCQFLDKILCQIFPQLTHNFERRGGQNYKVLVWRRC
;
A
#
# COMPACT_ATOMS: atom_id res chain seq x y z
N MET A 1 -3.58 -38.31 -25.38
CA MET A 1 -3.40 -38.64 -23.95
C MET A 1 -3.41 -37.36 -23.12
N SER A 2 -4.36 -36.47 -23.41
CA SER A 2 -4.56 -35.25 -22.63
C SER A 2 -5.32 -35.58 -21.34
N ASP A 3 -4.99 -34.90 -20.25
CA ASP A 3 -5.66 -35.00 -18.94
C ASP A 3 -5.87 -36.45 -18.46
N CYS A 4 -4.80 -37.24 -18.49
CA CYS A 4 -4.83 -38.67 -18.14
C CYS A 4 -4.03 -38.99 -16.87
N GLY A 5 -3.48 -37.96 -16.20
CA GLY A 5 -2.61 -38.14 -15.03
C GLY A 5 -1.25 -38.77 -15.37
N LEU A 6 -0.74 -38.53 -16.59
CA LEU A 6 0.60 -38.99 -16.97
C LEU A 6 1.67 -38.28 -16.14
N MET A 7 2.65 -39.04 -15.66
CA MET A 7 3.76 -38.55 -14.84
C MET A 7 5.10 -39.11 -15.33
N GLY A 8 6.20 -38.46 -14.95
CA GLY A 8 7.56 -38.92 -15.30
C GLY A 8 8.03 -38.35 -16.62
N THR A 9 8.97 -39.02 -17.31
CA THR A 9 9.57 -38.50 -18.54
C THR A 9 8.91 -39.09 -19.79
N PHE A 10 8.40 -38.23 -20.66
CA PHE A 10 7.88 -38.62 -21.97
C PHE A 10 9.02 -39.09 -22.88
N PRO A 11 8.92 -40.27 -23.54
CA PRO A 11 9.96 -40.78 -24.42
C PRO A 11 10.16 -39.86 -25.65
N PRO A 12 11.31 -39.17 -25.78
CA PRO A 12 11.50 -38.18 -26.84
C PRO A 12 11.63 -38.81 -28.24
N GLU A 13 11.91 -40.11 -28.33
CA GLU A 13 11.97 -40.87 -29.59
C GLU A 13 10.61 -40.93 -30.31
N ILE A 14 9.50 -40.68 -29.60
CA ILE A 14 8.16 -40.63 -30.21
C ILE A 14 8.09 -39.52 -31.26
N PHE A 15 8.79 -38.38 -31.05
CA PHE A 15 8.85 -37.29 -32.02
C PHE A 15 9.68 -37.64 -33.28
N GLN A 16 10.39 -38.78 -33.29
CA GLN A 16 11.13 -39.30 -34.46
C GLN A 16 10.29 -40.16 -35.39
N ILE A 17 9.06 -40.50 -34.99
CA ILE A 17 8.18 -41.38 -35.79
C ILE A 17 7.69 -40.60 -37.00
N THR A 18 8.19 -40.95 -38.18
CA THR A 18 7.91 -40.23 -39.44
C THR A 18 6.45 -40.26 -39.87
N THR A 19 5.68 -41.28 -39.44
CA THR A 19 4.25 -41.45 -39.73
C THR A 19 3.33 -40.81 -38.70
N LEU A 20 3.86 -40.30 -37.58
CA LEU A 20 3.06 -39.67 -36.54
C LEU A 20 2.51 -38.35 -37.07
N SER A 21 1.18 -38.19 -37.08
CA SER A 21 0.50 -36.99 -37.59
C SER A 21 -0.10 -36.12 -36.49
N TYR A 22 -0.46 -36.71 -35.36
CA TYR A 22 -1.15 -36.01 -34.28
C TYR A 22 -0.59 -36.48 -32.94
N ILE A 23 -0.21 -35.54 -32.09
CA ILE A 23 0.15 -35.80 -30.70
C ILE A 23 -0.49 -34.75 -29.79
N ASP A 24 -1.22 -35.24 -28.79
CA ASP A 24 -1.75 -34.43 -27.70
C ASP A 24 -1.49 -35.14 -26.37
N ILE A 25 -0.66 -34.53 -25.55
CA ILE A 25 -0.27 -34.98 -24.20
C ILE A 25 -0.47 -33.87 -23.16
N SER A 26 -1.30 -32.88 -23.49
CA SER A 26 -1.54 -31.70 -22.65
C SER A 26 -2.20 -32.02 -21.31
N VAL A 27 -2.19 -31.05 -20.40
CA VAL A 27 -2.86 -31.14 -19.09
C VAL A 27 -2.36 -32.34 -18.26
N ASN A 28 -1.05 -32.56 -18.30
CA ASN A 28 -0.36 -33.54 -17.47
C ASN A 28 0.76 -32.83 -16.72
N GLN A 29 0.42 -32.19 -15.60
CA GLN A 29 1.29 -31.23 -14.89
C GLN A 29 2.60 -31.85 -14.35
N ASP A 30 2.68 -33.17 -14.22
CA ASP A 30 3.87 -33.90 -13.77
C ASP A 30 4.61 -34.65 -14.90
N LEU A 31 4.21 -34.42 -16.15
CA LEU A 31 4.87 -34.98 -17.32
C LEU A 31 6.03 -34.08 -17.76
N HIS A 32 7.24 -34.62 -17.70
CA HIS A 32 8.47 -34.00 -18.15
C HIS A 32 8.80 -34.43 -19.58
N GLY A 33 9.59 -33.63 -20.29
CA GLY A 33 10.09 -34.00 -21.62
C GLY A 33 10.89 -32.89 -22.27
N SER A 34 11.45 -33.20 -23.43
CA SER A 34 12.10 -32.24 -24.32
C SER A 34 11.99 -32.71 -25.77
N PHE A 35 12.15 -31.80 -26.72
CA PHE A 35 12.19 -32.17 -28.13
C PHE A 35 13.60 -32.56 -28.57
N LEU A 36 13.70 -33.70 -29.27
CA LEU A 36 14.86 -34.07 -30.08
C LEU A 36 14.70 -33.58 -31.52
N ASP A 37 15.70 -33.84 -32.35
CA ASP A 37 15.72 -33.36 -33.74
C ASP A 37 14.66 -34.03 -34.62
N PHE A 38 13.67 -33.30 -35.13
CA PHE A 38 12.59 -33.89 -35.95
C PHE A 38 13.09 -34.47 -37.28
N PRO A 39 12.53 -35.62 -37.72
CA PRO A 39 13.00 -36.31 -38.92
C PRO A 39 12.72 -35.49 -40.19
N LEU A 40 13.57 -35.68 -41.20
CA LEU A 40 13.33 -35.15 -42.54
C LEU A 40 11.99 -35.70 -43.08
N ASN A 41 11.10 -34.81 -43.53
CA ASN A 41 9.75 -35.12 -44.02
C ASN A 41 8.82 -35.78 -42.97
N GLY A 42 8.88 -35.34 -41.71
CA GLY A 42 7.92 -35.78 -40.68
C GLY A 42 6.47 -35.46 -41.04
N SER A 43 5.54 -36.36 -40.69
CA SER A 43 4.11 -36.23 -41.01
C SER A 43 3.29 -35.45 -39.99
N LEU A 44 3.93 -34.90 -38.94
CA LEU A 44 3.24 -34.21 -37.84
C LEU A 44 2.47 -33.00 -38.36
N HIS A 45 1.17 -33.00 -38.06
CA HIS A 45 0.21 -31.96 -38.38
C HIS A 45 -0.21 -31.18 -37.12
N THR A 46 -0.29 -31.86 -35.97
CA THR A 46 -0.69 -31.25 -34.70
C THR A 46 0.21 -31.72 -33.57
N ILE A 47 0.75 -30.76 -32.82
CA ILE A 47 1.52 -31.00 -31.59
C ILE A 47 0.91 -30.16 -30.47
N ILE A 48 0.43 -30.84 -29.43
CA ILE A 48 -0.14 -30.20 -28.23
C ILE A 48 0.52 -30.82 -26.99
N VAL A 49 1.29 -30.01 -26.26
CA VAL A 49 1.99 -30.43 -25.02
C VAL A 49 1.74 -29.48 -23.85
N GLY A 50 0.82 -28.53 -23.99
CA GLY A 50 0.61 -27.47 -22.99
C GLY A 50 0.17 -27.97 -21.61
N HIS A 51 0.38 -27.16 -20.57
CA HIS A 51 0.20 -27.56 -19.16
C HIS A 51 1.00 -28.81 -18.76
N THR A 52 2.29 -28.85 -19.13
CA THR A 52 3.22 -29.92 -18.74
C THR A 52 4.55 -29.33 -18.28
N LYS A 53 5.48 -30.17 -17.79
CA LYS A 53 6.85 -29.77 -17.42
C LYS A 53 7.85 -29.98 -18.57
N PHE A 54 7.39 -29.94 -19.81
CA PHE A 54 8.28 -29.98 -20.97
C PHE A 54 9.22 -28.78 -20.99
N SER A 55 10.49 -29.00 -21.33
CA SER A 55 11.54 -28.01 -21.21
C SER A 55 12.61 -28.13 -22.30
N GLY A 56 13.56 -27.20 -22.30
CA GLY A 56 14.66 -27.15 -23.27
C GLY A 56 14.35 -26.21 -24.43
N THR A 57 15.26 -26.18 -25.41
CA THR A 57 15.15 -25.30 -26.58
C THR A 57 14.39 -25.96 -27.72
N LEU A 58 13.67 -25.17 -28.52
CA LEU A 58 13.05 -25.66 -29.75
C LEU A 58 14.14 -25.97 -30.80
N PRO A 59 14.20 -27.21 -31.33
CA PRO A 59 15.27 -27.60 -32.25
C PRO A 59 15.05 -27.02 -33.65
N LEU A 60 16.14 -26.68 -34.35
CA LEU A 60 16.07 -26.13 -35.72
C LEU A 60 15.37 -27.08 -36.70
N SER A 61 15.51 -28.39 -36.48
CA SER A 61 14.87 -29.46 -37.25
C SER A 61 13.34 -29.44 -37.18
N MET A 62 12.73 -28.69 -36.25
CA MET A 62 11.27 -28.49 -36.22
C MET A 62 10.74 -27.93 -37.54
N GLY A 63 11.55 -27.15 -38.27
CA GLY A 63 11.24 -26.68 -39.63
C GLY A 63 11.16 -27.78 -40.71
N ASN A 64 11.45 -29.05 -40.39
CA ASN A 64 11.24 -30.19 -41.29
C ASN A 64 9.78 -30.63 -41.36
N MET A 65 8.94 -30.21 -40.41
CA MET A 65 7.52 -30.58 -40.32
C MET A 65 6.66 -29.64 -41.16
N VAL A 66 6.85 -29.63 -42.48
CA VAL A 66 6.19 -28.69 -43.40
C VAL A 66 4.66 -28.79 -43.41
N ASN A 67 4.10 -29.91 -42.95
CA ASN A 67 2.65 -30.13 -42.83
C ASN A 67 2.06 -29.73 -41.47
N LEU A 68 2.89 -29.22 -40.54
CA LEU A 68 2.47 -28.83 -39.21
C LEU A 68 1.50 -27.64 -39.31
N SER A 69 0.32 -27.80 -38.72
CA SER A 69 -0.76 -26.81 -38.77
C SER A 69 -1.11 -26.24 -37.40
N ILE A 70 -0.99 -27.03 -36.33
CA ILE A 70 -1.24 -26.60 -34.96
C ILE A 70 -0.04 -26.92 -34.08
N LEU A 71 0.49 -25.91 -33.38
CA LEU A 71 1.58 -26.04 -32.43
C LEU A 71 1.23 -25.33 -31.12
N TYR A 72 0.88 -26.11 -30.09
CA TYR A 72 0.52 -25.61 -28.76
C TYR A 72 1.48 -26.12 -27.70
N LEU A 73 2.33 -25.22 -27.21
CA LEU A 73 3.36 -25.48 -26.19
C LEU A 73 3.14 -24.62 -24.92
N TYR A 74 1.94 -24.09 -24.72
CA TYR A 74 1.64 -23.12 -23.65
C TYR A 74 1.80 -23.67 -22.23
N ASN A 75 2.14 -22.79 -21.28
CA ASN A 75 2.31 -23.14 -19.86
C ASN A 75 3.23 -24.36 -19.66
N CYS A 76 4.45 -24.24 -20.16
CA CYS A 76 5.52 -25.23 -20.06
C CYS A 76 6.81 -24.54 -19.56
N HIS A 77 7.97 -25.16 -19.78
CA HIS A 77 9.29 -24.65 -19.39
C HIS A 77 10.27 -24.56 -20.57
N PHE A 78 9.77 -24.40 -21.80
CA PHE A 78 10.63 -24.23 -22.97
C PHE A 78 11.42 -22.92 -22.87
N SER A 79 12.64 -22.90 -23.41
CA SER A 79 13.56 -21.78 -23.32
C SER A 79 14.34 -21.56 -24.62
N GLY A 80 15.23 -20.55 -24.64
CA GLY A 80 16.00 -20.17 -25.83
C GLY A 80 15.23 -19.24 -26.76
N THR A 81 15.69 -19.11 -28.00
CA THR A 81 15.11 -18.21 -29.01
C THR A 81 14.17 -18.95 -29.96
N LEU A 82 13.25 -18.23 -30.60
CA LEU A 82 12.42 -18.78 -31.67
C LEU A 82 13.28 -19.19 -32.88
N PRO A 83 13.20 -20.44 -33.36
CA PRO A 83 14.01 -20.91 -34.48
C PRO A 83 13.64 -20.23 -35.81
N ILE A 84 14.61 -19.68 -36.54
CA ILE A 84 14.37 -19.11 -37.88
C ILE A 84 13.82 -20.14 -38.89
N SER A 85 14.07 -21.43 -38.63
CA SER A 85 13.56 -22.54 -39.44
C SER A 85 12.04 -22.67 -39.42
N PHE A 86 11.35 -22.02 -38.48
CA PHE A 86 9.89 -21.93 -38.47
C PHE A 86 9.32 -21.24 -39.71
N SER A 87 10.11 -20.40 -40.41
CA SER A 87 9.74 -19.85 -41.72
C SER A 87 9.43 -20.91 -42.78
N LYS A 88 9.81 -22.17 -42.57
CA LYS A 88 9.48 -23.30 -43.46
C LYS A 88 8.10 -23.92 -43.17
N LEU A 89 7.44 -23.55 -42.08
CA LEU A 89 6.16 -24.12 -41.65
C LEU A 89 5.00 -23.40 -42.35
N THR A 90 4.90 -23.57 -43.67
CA THR A 90 3.96 -22.82 -44.52
C THR A 90 2.48 -23.17 -44.28
N GLU A 91 2.21 -24.35 -43.72
CA GLU A 91 0.86 -24.84 -43.39
C GLU A 91 0.42 -24.51 -41.94
N LEU A 92 1.29 -23.85 -41.17
CA LEU A 92 1.02 -23.51 -39.79
C LEU A 92 -0.08 -22.46 -39.69
N LYS A 93 -1.15 -22.79 -38.98
CA LYS A 93 -2.33 -21.94 -38.79
C LYS A 93 -2.40 -21.34 -37.40
N GLU A 94 -1.96 -22.10 -36.41
CA GLU A 94 -2.08 -21.70 -35.01
C GLU A 94 -0.80 -22.06 -34.27
N MET A 95 -0.24 -21.07 -33.58
CA MET A 95 0.96 -21.20 -32.77
C MET A 95 0.70 -20.56 -31.41
N ASP A 96 0.68 -21.37 -30.36
CA ASP A 96 0.59 -20.91 -28.98
C ASP A 96 1.83 -21.38 -28.20
N LEU A 97 2.70 -20.43 -27.88
CA LEU A 97 3.92 -20.62 -27.11
C LEU A 97 3.88 -19.83 -25.79
N SER A 98 2.68 -19.42 -25.36
CA SER A 98 2.49 -18.55 -24.20
C SER A 98 2.99 -19.18 -22.90
N ASN A 99 3.31 -18.35 -21.91
CA ASN A 99 3.69 -18.76 -20.56
C ASN A 99 4.85 -19.80 -20.56
N ASN A 100 5.99 -19.38 -21.10
CA ASN A 100 7.23 -20.15 -21.19
C ASN A 100 8.43 -19.26 -20.85
N ASN A 101 9.65 -19.78 -21.04
CA ASN A 101 10.91 -19.08 -20.77
C ASN A 101 11.64 -18.66 -22.06
N PHE A 102 10.91 -18.36 -23.15
CA PHE A 102 11.55 -17.91 -24.40
C PHE A 102 12.19 -16.54 -24.21
N VAL A 103 13.37 -16.36 -24.81
CA VAL A 103 14.23 -15.17 -24.65
C VAL A 103 14.77 -14.69 -25.99
N GLY A 104 15.33 -13.48 -25.97
CA GLY A 104 16.05 -12.91 -27.11
C GLY A 104 15.12 -12.38 -28.21
N PRO A 105 15.68 -11.80 -29.29
CA PRO A 105 14.89 -11.18 -30.33
C PRO A 105 14.31 -12.18 -31.33
N ILE A 106 13.21 -11.79 -31.96
CA ILE A 106 12.76 -12.39 -33.21
C ILE A 106 13.84 -12.10 -34.26
N SER A 107 14.68 -13.11 -34.53
CA SER A 107 16.03 -12.91 -35.07
C SER A 107 16.09 -12.43 -36.53
N SER A 108 14.97 -12.46 -37.26
CA SER A 108 14.85 -11.94 -38.62
C SER A 108 13.39 -11.71 -38.99
N SER A 109 13.09 -10.62 -39.72
CA SER A 109 11.78 -10.37 -40.33
C SER A 109 11.34 -11.50 -41.26
N ALA A 110 12.29 -12.24 -41.84
CA ALA A 110 12.04 -13.39 -42.72
C ALA A 110 11.34 -14.56 -42.01
N LEU A 111 11.27 -14.57 -40.67
CA LEU A 111 10.56 -15.61 -39.92
C LEU A 111 9.10 -15.73 -40.36
N PHE A 112 8.39 -14.59 -40.42
CA PHE A 112 6.96 -14.53 -40.70
C PHE A 112 6.63 -14.48 -42.20
N GLU A 113 7.58 -14.10 -43.05
CA GLU A 113 7.40 -14.09 -44.51
C GLU A 113 7.00 -15.48 -45.07
N GLY A 114 7.42 -16.56 -44.42
CA GLY A 114 7.06 -17.92 -44.82
C GLY A 114 5.75 -18.47 -44.25
N MET A 115 5.16 -17.81 -43.23
CA MET A 115 4.00 -18.34 -42.47
C MET A 115 2.65 -17.83 -43.02
N GLN A 116 2.42 -17.99 -44.31
CA GLN A 116 1.28 -17.37 -45.00
C GLN A 116 -0.11 -17.91 -44.58
N SER A 117 -0.15 -19.08 -43.93
CA SER A 117 -1.39 -19.70 -43.42
C SER A 117 -1.71 -19.34 -41.97
N LEU A 118 -0.83 -18.60 -41.27
CA LEU A 118 -0.95 -18.34 -39.85
C LEU A 118 -2.12 -17.41 -39.55
N SER A 119 -3.07 -17.91 -38.76
CA SER A 119 -4.28 -17.22 -38.34
C SER A 119 -4.24 -16.74 -36.89
N SER A 120 -3.53 -17.46 -36.02
CA SER A 120 -3.40 -17.12 -34.60
C SER A 120 -1.97 -17.34 -34.13
N ILE A 121 -1.44 -16.35 -33.41
CA ILE A 121 -0.17 -16.44 -32.71
C ILE A 121 -0.29 -15.88 -31.30
N ASP A 122 0.11 -16.68 -30.32
CA ASP A 122 0.24 -16.29 -28.93
C ASP A 122 1.66 -16.58 -28.45
N LEU A 123 2.40 -15.50 -28.12
CA LEU A 123 3.72 -15.55 -27.52
C LEU A 123 3.74 -14.90 -26.14
N SER A 124 2.57 -14.68 -25.53
CA SER A 124 2.41 -13.93 -24.30
C SER A 124 3.14 -14.58 -23.11
N TYR A 125 3.42 -13.80 -22.06
CA TYR A 125 4.08 -14.29 -20.83
C TYR A 125 5.40 -15.03 -21.12
N ASN A 126 6.33 -14.33 -21.78
CA ASN A 126 7.68 -14.82 -22.06
C ASN A 126 8.69 -13.69 -21.77
N SER A 127 9.95 -13.87 -22.18
CA SER A 127 11.02 -12.87 -22.07
C SER A 127 11.61 -12.48 -23.43
N ILE A 128 10.78 -12.52 -24.48
CA ILE A 128 11.18 -12.18 -25.86
C ILE A 128 11.45 -10.68 -25.93
N SER A 129 12.57 -10.29 -26.53
CA SER A 129 13.03 -8.89 -26.58
C SER A 129 13.19 -8.39 -28.02
N GLY A 130 13.75 -7.20 -28.20
CA GLY A 130 14.02 -6.63 -29.53
C GLY A 130 12.82 -5.90 -30.14
N THR A 131 12.67 -5.98 -31.45
CA THR A 131 11.65 -5.25 -32.22
C THR A 131 10.62 -6.23 -32.78
N ILE A 132 9.35 -5.85 -32.75
CA ILE A 132 8.28 -6.60 -33.41
C ILE A 132 8.38 -6.36 -34.93
N PRO A 133 8.62 -7.40 -35.75
CA PRO A 133 8.83 -7.24 -37.18
C PRO A 133 7.54 -6.92 -37.93
N SER A 134 7.63 -6.02 -38.91
CA SER A 134 6.52 -5.57 -39.75
C SER A 134 5.87 -6.70 -40.55
N SER A 135 6.65 -7.71 -40.93
CA SER A 135 6.20 -8.89 -41.68
C SER A 135 5.10 -9.69 -40.97
N LEU A 136 5.01 -9.62 -39.62
CA LEU A 136 3.93 -10.24 -38.86
C LEU A 136 2.56 -9.70 -39.29
N PHE A 137 2.44 -8.37 -39.40
CA PHE A 137 1.18 -7.70 -39.75
C PHE A 137 0.81 -7.80 -41.24
N MET A 138 1.73 -8.32 -42.06
CA MET A 138 1.55 -8.53 -43.49
C MET A 138 1.00 -9.94 -43.82
N ILE A 139 0.85 -10.82 -42.83
CA ILE A 139 0.28 -12.16 -43.03
C ILE A 139 -1.22 -12.01 -43.35
N PRO A 140 -1.69 -12.48 -44.53
CA PRO A 140 -3.06 -12.20 -45.01
C PRO A 140 -4.16 -13.00 -44.28
N SER A 141 -3.80 -14.05 -43.55
CA SER A 141 -4.71 -14.93 -42.83
C SER A 141 -4.81 -14.62 -41.33
N LEU A 142 -3.90 -13.78 -40.82
CA LEU A 142 -3.72 -13.49 -39.39
C LEU A 142 -4.92 -12.71 -38.84
N GLN A 143 -5.47 -13.21 -37.74
CA GLN A 143 -6.66 -12.70 -37.05
C GLN A 143 -6.38 -12.38 -35.58
N TYR A 144 -5.52 -13.17 -34.93
CA TYR A 144 -5.22 -13.05 -33.51
C TYR A 144 -3.71 -12.95 -33.28
N VAL A 145 -3.29 -11.90 -32.58
CA VAL A 145 -1.89 -11.70 -32.14
C VAL A 145 -1.91 -11.30 -30.67
N ASP A 146 -1.30 -12.12 -29.83
CA ASP A 146 -0.98 -11.79 -28.44
C ASP A 146 0.53 -11.89 -28.21
N LEU A 147 1.15 -10.73 -27.97
CA LEU A 147 2.57 -10.59 -27.62
C LEU A 147 2.74 -9.96 -26.24
N SER A 148 1.69 -9.96 -25.42
CA SER A 148 1.67 -9.29 -24.12
C SER A 148 2.69 -9.89 -23.15
N ASN A 149 3.04 -9.15 -22.10
CA ASN A 149 3.92 -9.64 -21.02
C ASN A 149 5.26 -10.19 -21.56
N ASN A 150 5.99 -9.34 -22.30
CA ASN A 150 7.30 -9.63 -22.90
C ASN A 150 8.25 -8.44 -22.72
N GLN A 151 9.38 -8.43 -23.43
CA GLN A 151 10.40 -7.39 -23.36
C GLN A 151 10.58 -6.63 -24.70
N PHE A 152 9.57 -6.63 -25.59
CA PHE A 152 9.64 -5.92 -26.86
C PHE A 152 9.81 -4.41 -26.65
N SER A 153 10.73 -3.80 -27.41
CA SER A 153 11.16 -2.42 -27.21
C SER A 153 10.63 -1.43 -28.25
N LYS A 154 10.28 -1.94 -29.44
CA LYS A 154 9.83 -1.16 -30.60
C LYS A 154 8.92 -1.99 -31.50
N LEU A 155 8.12 -1.27 -32.28
CA LEU A 155 7.33 -1.78 -33.40
C LEU A 155 7.99 -1.31 -34.70
N GLU A 156 8.30 -2.21 -35.63
CA GLU A 156 8.75 -1.80 -36.97
C GLU A 156 7.64 -1.06 -37.70
N GLU A 157 8.01 -0.06 -38.51
CA GLU A 157 7.06 0.65 -39.36
C GLU A 157 6.59 -0.27 -40.49
N PHE A 158 5.28 -0.30 -40.73
CA PHE A 158 4.66 -1.10 -41.79
C PHE A 158 3.72 -0.24 -42.63
N ILE A 159 3.54 -0.62 -43.89
CA ILE A 159 2.68 0.05 -44.87
C ILE A 159 1.77 -0.96 -45.56
N ASP A 160 0.67 -0.49 -46.15
CA ASP A 160 -0.23 -1.26 -47.00
C ASP A 160 -0.93 -2.47 -46.35
N VAL A 161 -1.25 -2.38 -45.06
CA VAL A 161 -1.92 -3.45 -44.29
C VAL A 161 -3.45 -3.50 -44.43
N PHE A 162 -4.02 -2.81 -45.43
CA PHE A 162 -5.47 -2.71 -45.62
C PHE A 162 -6.17 -4.04 -45.94
N THR A 163 -5.41 -5.04 -46.38
CA THR A 163 -5.90 -6.40 -46.68
C THR A 163 -5.79 -7.34 -45.48
N SER A 164 -5.22 -6.88 -44.37
CA SER A 164 -5.09 -7.67 -43.14
C SER A 164 -6.48 -8.04 -42.61
N LYS A 165 -6.56 -9.24 -42.04
CA LYS A 165 -7.76 -9.76 -41.34
C LYS A 165 -7.61 -9.69 -39.83
N LEU A 166 -6.62 -8.96 -39.33
CA LEU A 166 -6.35 -8.89 -37.89
C LEU A 166 -7.56 -8.31 -37.15
N GLU A 167 -8.05 -9.04 -36.16
CA GLU A 167 -9.21 -8.70 -35.34
C GLU A 167 -8.80 -8.37 -33.89
N TYR A 168 -7.76 -9.04 -33.38
CA TYR A 168 -7.26 -8.87 -32.02
C TYR A 168 -5.74 -8.64 -32.04
N LEU A 169 -5.30 -7.56 -31.39
CA LEU A 169 -3.89 -7.24 -31.21
C LEU A 169 -3.62 -6.79 -29.77
N ASP A 170 -2.92 -7.64 -29.03
CA ASP A 170 -2.43 -7.33 -27.68
C ASP A 170 -0.90 -7.24 -27.66
N LEU A 171 -0.40 -6.03 -27.38
CA LEU A 171 1.01 -5.72 -27.18
C LEU A 171 1.28 -5.18 -25.77
N SER A 172 0.34 -5.39 -24.83
CA SER A 172 0.39 -4.84 -23.48
C SER A 172 1.57 -5.37 -22.67
N CYS A 173 1.91 -4.70 -21.56
CA CYS A 173 2.94 -5.14 -20.63
C CYS A 173 4.29 -5.44 -21.32
N ASN A 174 4.77 -4.47 -22.11
CA ASN A 174 6.04 -4.55 -22.85
C ASN A 174 6.89 -3.29 -22.60
N ASN A 175 8.01 -3.16 -23.30
CA ASN A 175 8.90 -2.00 -23.25
C ASN A 175 8.77 -1.08 -24.49
N LEU A 176 7.64 -1.14 -25.23
CA LEU A 176 7.44 -0.41 -26.47
C LEU A 176 7.57 1.10 -26.23
N SER A 177 8.35 1.78 -27.08
CA SER A 177 8.66 3.19 -26.93
C SER A 177 8.51 3.96 -28.25
N GLY A 178 8.36 5.27 -28.16
CA GLY A 178 8.04 6.13 -29.31
C GLY A 178 6.54 6.31 -29.49
N SER A 179 6.13 6.90 -30.61
CA SER A 179 4.71 7.13 -30.94
C SER A 179 4.05 5.90 -31.54
N ILE A 180 2.73 5.82 -31.42
CA ILE A 180 1.93 4.83 -32.16
C ILE A 180 2.09 5.11 -33.67
N PRO A 181 2.52 4.12 -34.49
CA PRO A 181 2.61 4.31 -35.93
C PRO A 181 1.20 4.42 -36.54
N PRO A 182 0.86 5.50 -37.27
CA PRO A 182 -0.46 5.69 -37.86
C PRO A 182 -1.00 4.50 -38.69
N PRO A 183 -0.16 3.73 -39.42
CA PRO A 183 -0.60 2.53 -40.14
C PRO A 183 -1.33 1.48 -39.30
N ILE A 184 -1.15 1.44 -37.97
CA ILE A 184 -1.91 0.51 -37.10
C ILE A 184 -3.42 0.70 -37.24
N PHE A 185 -3.86 1.94 -37.46
CA PHE A 185 -5.28 2.29 -37.63
C PHE A 185 -5.79 2.06 -39.08
N GLN A 186 -4.95 1.50 -39.95
CA GLN A 186 -5.35 1.05 -41.29
C GLN A 186 -5.77 -0.44 -41.31
N LEU A 187 -5.58 -1.16 -40.20
CA LEU A 187 -5.96 -2.57 -40.01
C LEU A 187 -7.48 -2.70 -39.85
N ARG A 188 -8.25 -2.46 -40.91
CA ARG A 188 -9.72 -2.25 -40.85
C ARG A 188 -10.55 -3.32 -40.12
N GLY A 189 -10.04 -4.55 -39.99
CA GLY A 189 -10.71 -5.63 -39.26
C GLY A 189 -10.54 -5.56 -37.74
N LEU A 190 -9.67 -4.70 -37.22
CA LEU A 190 -9.24 -4.71 -35.83
C LEU A 190 -10.38 -4.31 -34.89
N ALA A 191 -10.84 -5.25 -34.08
CA ALA A 191 -11.90 -5.04 -33.11
C ALA A 191 -11.35 -4.71 -31.73
N SER A 192 -10.22 -5.30 -31.32
CA SER A 192 -9.57 -5.01 -30.03
C SER A 192 -8.10 -4.66 -30.23
N LEU A 193 -7.69 -3.54 -29.64
CA LEU A 193 -6.32 -3.06 -29.63
C LEU A 193 -5.90 -2.76 -28.19
N ASN A 194 -4.97 -3.55 -27.66
CA ASN A 194 -4.36 -3.32 -26.36
C ASN A 194 -2.88 -2.95 -26.49
N LEU A 195 -2.52 -1.73 -26.09
CA LEU A 195 -1.15 -1.21 -26.03
C LEU A 195 -0.75 -0.81 -24.60
N SER A 196 -1.50 -1.21 -23.59
CA SER A 196 -1.31 -0.72 -22.22
C SER A 196 0.00 -1.15 -21.58
N ASN A 197 0.37 -0.51 -20.48
CA ASN A 197 1.57 -0.84 -19.70
C ASN A 197 2.84 -0.90 -20.57
N ASN A 198 3.10 0.20 -21.28
CA ASN A 198 4.25 0.36 -22.17
C ASN A 198 4.96 1.71 -21.91
N LYS A 199 5.90 2.09 -22.79
CA LYS A 199 6.64 3.37 -22.74
C LYS A 199 6.30 4.26 -23.94
N LEU A 200 5.15 4.04 -24.58
CA LEU A 200 4.71 4.80 -25.75
C LEU A 200 4.47 6.26 -25.36
N SER A 201 4.77 7.19 -26.26
CA SER A 201 4.77 8.63 -25.98
C SER A 201 4.35 9.47 -27.19
N GLY A 202 4.20 10.77 -26.98
CA GLY A 202 3.66 11.68 -28.00
C GLY A 202 2.13 11.68 -28.03
N PRO A 203 1.51 12.32 -29.03
CA PRO A 203 0.06 12.38 -29.15
C PRO A 203 -0.53 11.08 -29.71
N ILE A 204 -1.76 10.76 -29.29
CA ILE A 204 -2.56 9.71 -29.91
C ILE A 204 -2.89 10.16 -31.35
N PRO A 205 -2.54 9.37 -32.39
CA PRO A 205 -2.71 9.80 -33.78
C PRO A 205 -4.19 10.09 -34.13
N PRO A 206 -4.50 11.22 -34.79
CA PRO A 206 -5.86 11.54 -35.22
C PRO A 206 -6.47 10.52 -36.18
N SER A 207 -5.64 9.70 -36.86
CA SER A 207 -6.09 8.62 -37.73
C SER A 207 -6.90 7.53 -37.00
N ILE A 208 -6.86 7.50 -35.66
CA ILE A 208 -7.67 6.57 -34.86
C ILE A 208 -9.15 6.63 -35.23
N ILE A 209 -9.68 7.84 -35.51
CA ILE A 209 -11.10 8.05 -35.84
C ILE A 209 -11.53 7.41 -37.18
N GLN A 210 -10.56 7.00 -38.00
CA GLN A 210 -10.82 6.29 -39.26
C GLN A 210 -11.15 4.82 -39.02
N HIS A 211 -10.90 4.30 -37.81
CA HIS A 211 -11.08 2.90 -37.45
C HIS A 211 -12.49 2.59 -36.92
N SER A 212 -13.51 2.66 -37.79
CA SER A 212 -14.91 2.50 -37.35
C SER A 212 -15.29 1.12 -36.79
N GLY A 213 -14.44 0.10 -36.99
CA GLY A 213 -14.68 -1.27 -36.52
C GLY A 213 -14.18 -1.56 -35.10
N LEU A 214 -13.52 -0.60 -34.44
CA LEU A 214 -12.91 -0.81 -33.12
C LEU A 214 -13.99 -0.88 -32.03
N ASN A 215 -13.93 -1.93 -31.22
CA ASN A 215 -14.80 -2.23 -30.09
C ASN A 215 -14.09 -1.87 -28.77
N GLU A 216 -12.83 -2.29 -28.65
CA GLU A 216 -12.01 -2.12 -27.45
C GLU A 216 -10.71 -1.40 -27.79
N LEU A 217 -10.39 -0.39 -26.98
CA LEU A 217 -9.16 0.36 -27.08
C LEU A 217 -8.57 0.60 -25.68
N ASP A 218 -7.46 -0.06 -25.40
CA ASP A 218 -6.69 0.15 -24.18
C ASP A 218 -5.31 0.76 -24.52
N LEU A 219 -5.14 2.02 -24.12
CA LEU A 219 -3.89 2.78 -24.23
C LEU A 219 -3.33 3.17 -22.86
N SER A 220 -3.85 2.57 -21.79
CA SER A 220 -3.57 2.96 -20.41
C SER A 220 -2.10 2.76 -20.03
N SER A 221 -1.65 3.42 -18.97
CA SER A 221 -0.31 3.25 -18.38
C SER A 221 0.82 3.41 -19.40
N ASN A 222 0.80 4.54 -20.10
CA ASN A 222 1.81 4.94 -21.08
C ASN A 222 2.29 6.37 -20.79
N LYS A 223 2.94 7.01 -21.76
CA LYS A 223 3.43 8.40 -21.67
C LYS A 223 2.78 9.27 -22.75
N PHE A 224 1.56 8.95 -23.16
CA PHE A 224 0.84 9.77 -24.13
C PHE A 224 0.62 11.18 -23.58
N SER A 225 0.69 12.17 -24.47
CA SER A 225 0.62 13.58 -24.11
C SER A 225 0.00 14.42 -25.21
N GLY A 226 -0.35 15.67 -24.90
CA GLY A 226 -1.00 16.59 -25.82
C GLY A 226 -2.52 16.53 -25.75
N ALA A 227 -3.16 17.42 -26.49
CA ALA A 227 -4.62 17.52 -26.51
C ALA A 227 -5.23 16.38 -27.34
N MET A 228 -6.22 15.69 -26.78
CA MET A 228 -7.04 14.72 -27.48
C MET A 228 -8.44 15.28 -27.64
N GLN A 229 -8.91 15.37 -28.88
CA GLN A 229 -10.31 15.71 -29.15
C GLN A 229 -11.17 14.47 -28.90
N ILE A 230 -11.58 14.23 -27.65
CA ILE A 230 -12.44 13.08 -27.32
C ILE A 230 -13.74 13.13 -28.12
N ASP A 231 -14.27 14.31 -28.42
CA ASP A 231 -15.45 14.48 -29.29
C ASP A 231 -15.26 13.79 -30.67
N ALA A 232 -14.02 13.65 -31.16
CA ALA A 232 -13.73 12.96 -32.41
C ALA A 232 -13.85 11.43 -32.32
N LEU A 233 -13.80 10.86 -31.10
CA LEU A 233 -14.04 9.43 -30.86
C LEU A 233 -15.50 9.01 -31.13
N VAL A 234 -16.42 9.98 -31.29
CA VAL A 234 -17.79 9.74 -31.78
C VAL A 234 -17.84 8.96 -33.10
N GLN A 235 -16.76 9.03 -33.90
CA GLN A 235 -16.65 8.30 -35.16
C GLN A 235 -16.43 6.79 -34.97
N LEU A 236 -15.98 6.36 -33.79
CA LEU A 236 -15.79 4.96 -33.41
C LEU A 236 -17.12 4.35 -32.97
N LYS A 237 -18.02 4.14 -33.93
CA LYS A 237 -19.43 3.79 -33.65
C LYS A 237 -19.64 2.49 -32.89
N ASN A 238 -18.68 1.57 -32.95
CA ASN A 238 -18.75 0.29 -32.28
C ASN A 238 -18.03 0.26 -30.93
N LEU A 239 -17.35 1.35 -30.55
CA LEU A 239 -16.53 1.39 -29.33
C LEU A 239 -17.42 1.16 -28.10
N ASN A 240 -17.05 0.15 -27.31
CA ASN A 240 -17.71 -0.22 -26.07
C ASN A 240 -16.79 -0.06 -24.86
N ASP A 241 -15.49 -0.32 -25.01
CA ASP A 241 -14.54 -0.27 -23.89
C ASP A 241 -13.38 0.66 -24.27
N LEU A 242 -13.14 1.67 -23.43
CA LEU A 242 -12.10 2.67 -23.64
C LEU A 242 -11.32 2.91 -22.35
N ASP A 243 -10.03 2.60 -22.38
CA ASP A 243 -9.11 2.93 -21.29
C ASP A 243 -7.96 3.81 -21.78
N LEU A 244 -7.88 5.02 -21.23
CA LEU A 244 -6.80 5.98 -21.48
C LEU A 244 -6.04 6.31 -20.20
N SER A 245 -6.29 5.59 -19.11
CA SER A 245 -5.83 5.89 -17.76
C SER A 245 -4.31 5.99 -17.66
N PHE A 246 -3.82 6.72 -16.67
CA PHE A 246 -2.39 6.87 -16.38
C PHE A 246 -1.59 7.39 -17.59
N ASN A 247 -2.12 8.42 -18.27
CA ASN A 247 -1.47 9.16 -19.36
C ASN A 247 -1.52 10.68 -19.09
N LYS A 248 -0.65 11.45 -19.75
CA LYS A 248 -0.55 12.91 -19.56
C LYS A 248 -1.41 13.70 -20.56
N ILE A 249 -2.71 13.42 -20.61
CA ILE A 249 -3.62 14.06 -21.55
C ILE A 249 -4.01 15.45 -20.99
N ASP A 250 -3.58 16.53 -21.64
CA ASP A 250 -3.51 17.86 -20.98
C ASP A 250 -4.78 18.73 -21.10
N ASP A 251 -5.72 18.40 -22.00
CA ASP A 251 -6.91 19.23 -22.22
C ASP A 251 -8.05 18.42 -22.86
N VAL A 252 -8.87 17.79 -22.03
CA VAL A 252 -10.08 17.09 -22.48
C VAL A 252 -11.25 18.05 -22.41
N ASN A 253 -11.44 18.82 -23.48
CA ASN A 253 -12.49 19.82 -23.55
C ASN A 253 -13.71 19.25 -24.28
N PHE A 254 -14.84 19.12 -23.59
CA PHE A 254 -16.08 18.58 -24.13
C PHE A 254 -16.99 19.72 -24.59
N THR A 255 -17.30 19.79 -25.87
CA THR A 255 -18.30 20.76 -26.35
C THR A 255 -19.69 20.11 -26.34
N ASP A 256 -20.62 20.62 -25.52
CA ASP A 256 -21.97 20.05 -25.30
C ASP A 256 -22.82 19.83 -26.57
N VAL A 257 -22.46 20.44 -27.69
CA VAL A 257 -23.33 20.60 -28.87
C VAL A 257 -23.39 19.33 -29.76
N ALA A 258 -22.53 18.33 -29.54
CA ALA A 258 -22.49 17.08 -30.34
C ALA A 258 -22.48 15.77 -29.52
N LEU A 259 -22.74 15.82 -28.21
CA LEU A 259 -22.42 14.72 -27.29
C LEU A 259 -23.45 13.58 -27.20
N SER A 260 -24.69 13.77 -27.65
CA SER A 260 -25.72 12.70 -27.62
C SER A 260 -25.51 11.61 -28.67
N THR A 261 -24.58 11.81 -29.62
CA THR A 261 -24.25 10.84 -30.68
C THR A 261 -23.06 9.96 -30.34
N PHE A 262 -22.46 10.11 -29.16
CA PHE A 262 -21.36 9.28 -28.69
C PHE A 262 -21.79 7.80 -28.61
N PRO A 263 -20.92 6.83 -29.00
CA PRO A 263 -21.24 5.40 -28.87
C PRO A 263 -21.60 5.04 -27.42
N GLN A 264 -22.45 4.02 -27.24
CA GLN A 264 -22.78 3.53 -25.90
C GLN A 264 -21.62 2.69 -25.38
N LEU A 265 -20.88 3.24 -24.43
CA LEU A 265 -19.80 2.56 -23.75
C LEU A 265 -20.36 1.62 -22.67
N ARG A 266 -19.68 0.50 -22.49
CA ARG A 266 -19.79 -0.40 -21.35
C ARG A 266 -18.78 -0.01 -20.26
N SER A 267 -17.52 0.26 -20.63
CA SER A 267 -16.48 0.72 -19.71
C SER A 267 -15.79 1.99 -20.22
N LEU A 268 -15.54 2.93 -19.31
CA LEU A 268 -14.74 4.12 -19.56
C LEU A 268 -13.79 4.40 -18.39
N ASN A 269 -12.50 4.28 -18.66
CA ASN A 269 -11.44 4.50 -17.69
C ASN A 269 -10.55 5.66 -18.13
N LEU A 270 -10.58 6.74 -17.35
CA LEU A 270 -9.83 7.98 -17.56
C LEU A 270 -9.10 8.38 -16.27
N ALA A 271 -8.66 7.41 -15.47
CA ALA A 271 -7.94 7.67 -14.23
C ALA A 271 -6.62 8.38 -14.52
N SER A 272 -6.24 9.37 -13.71
CA SER A 272 -4.94 10.05 -13.87
C SER A 272 -4.73 10.68 -15.25
N CYS A 273 -5.77 11.33 -15.80
CA CYS A 273 -5.78 12.01 -17.11
C CYS A 273 -5.89 13.55 -17.00
N ASN A 274 -5.57 14.15 -15.84
CA ASN A 274 -5.66 15.60 -15.59
C ASN A 274 -7.03 16.25 -15.85
N LEU A 275 -8.13 15.49 -15.79
CA LEU A 275 -9.50 16.02 -15.98
C LEU A 275 -9.85 17.06 -14.93
N LYS A 276 -10.51 18.16 -15.33
CA LYS A 276 -10.94 19.25 -14.42
C LYS A 276 -12.44 19.28 -14.14
N THR A 277 -13.24 18.66 -15.00
CA THR A 277 -14.70 18.60 -14.91
C THR A 277 -15.18 17.25 -15.39
N PHE A 278 -16.36 16.82 -14.94
CA PHE A 278 -17.01 15.63 -15.50
C PHE A 278 -17.27 15.79 -17.00
N PRO A 279 -16.94 14.77 -17.82
CA PRO A 279 -17.32 14.75 -19.22
C PRO A 279 -18.83 14.88 -19.46
N GLY A 280 -19.25 15.85 -20.29
CA GLY A 280 -20.68 16.13 -20.52
C GLY A 280 -21.44 14.97 -21.17
N PHE A 281 -20.78 14.17 -22.01
CA PHE A 281 -21.39 13.07 -22.77
C PHE A 281 -21.84 11.89 -21.89
N LEU A 282 -21.24 11.74 -20.70
CA LEU A 282 -21.57 10.69 -19.74
C LEU A 282 -23.05 10.67 -19.35
N ARG A 283 -23.71 11.84 -19.41
CA ARG A 283 -25.16 11.99 -19.17
C ARG A 283 -26.02 11.13 -20.08
N TYR A 284 -25.49 10.71 -21.23
CA TYR A 284 -26.20 9.97 -22.26
C TYR A 284 -25.73 8.51 -22.37
N GLN A 285 -24.93 8.03 -21.42
CA GLN A 285 -24.31 6.69 -21.43
C GLN A 285 -25.11 5.69 -20.59
N SER A 286 -26.32 5.34 -21.07
CA SER A 286 -27.23 4.43 -20.34
C SER A 286 -26.69 3.00 -20.19
N GLY A 287 -25.82 2.56 -21.10
CA GLY A 287 -25.16 1.25 -21.07
C GLY A 287 -23.90 1.18 -20.21
N LEU A 288 -23.46 2.30 -19.63
CA LEU A 288 -22.19 2.38 -18.90
C LEU A 288 -22.28 1.56 -17.62
N ASN A 289 -21.39 0.57 -17.50
CA ASN A 289 -21.29 -0.31 -16.35
C ASN A 289 -20.13 0.07 -15.43
N GLU A 290 -19.02 0.51 -16.02
CA GLU A 290 -17.80 0.87 -15.30
C GLU A 290 -17.36 2.29 -15.68
N LEU A 291 -17.09 3.10 -14.67
CA LEU A 291 -16.59 4.46 -14.83
C LEU A 291 -15.49 4.74 -13.81
N ASP A 292 -14.25 4.84 -14.27
CA ASP A 292 -13.12 5.29 -13.47
C ASP A 292 -12.64 6.69 -13.91
N LEU A 293 -12.81 7.66 -13.02
CA LEU A 293 -12.33 9.04 -13.15
C LEU A 293 -11.38 9.41 -11.99
N SER A 294 -10.80 8.42 -11.32
CA SER A 294 -9.92 8.61 -10.17
C SER A 294 -8.64 9.37 -10.49
N TYR A 295 -7.95 9.88 -9.47
CA TYR A 295 -6.65 10.56 -9.61
C TYR A 295 -6.65 11.73 -10.60
N ASN A 296 -7.75 12.47 -10.69
CA ASN A 296 -7.88 13.63 -11.58
C ASN A 296 -7.89 14.94 -10.77
N GLN A 297 -8.26 16.04 -11.43
CA GLN A 297 -8.38 17.36 -10.84
C GLN A 297 -9.83 17.86 -10.90
N ILE A 298 -10.81 16.93 -10.90
CA ILE A 298 -12.23 17.25 -11.07
C ILE A 298 -12.71 18.04 -9.85
N GLN A 299 -13.29 19.21 -10.11
CA GLN A 299 -13.77 20.13 -9.08
C GLN A 299 -15.29 20.25 -9.09
N GLY A 300 -15.84 20.79 -8.00
CA GLY A 300 -17.24 21.17 -7.92
C GLY A 300 -18.11 20.08 -7.29
N THR A 301 -19.29 19.86 -7.84
CA THR A 301 -20.29 18.94 -7.28
C THR A 301 -20.40 17.67 -8.12
N VAL A 302 -20.55 16.53 -7.47
CA VAL A 302 -20.90 15.27 -8.16
C VAL A 302 -22.31 15.41 -8.73
N PRO A 303 -22.47 15.38 -10.07
CA PRO A 303 -23.75 15.68 -10.69
C PRO A 303 -24.82 14.63 -10.41
N ASN A 304 -26.09 15.02 -10.41
CA ASN A 304 -27.18 14.12 -10.03
C ASN A 304 -27.43 13.02 -11.06
N TRP A 305 -27.12 13.29 -12.34
CA TRP A 305 -27.36 12.36 -13.43
C TRP A 305 -26.52 11.08 -13.34
N ILE A 306 -25.36 11.11 -12.67
CA ILE A 306 -24.48 9.94 -12.57
C ILE A 306 -25.16 8.80 -11.81
N TRP A 307 -25.95 9.16 -10.78
CA TRP A 307 -26.75 8.27 -9.95
C TRP A 307 -28.03 7.78 -10.62
N ARG A 308 -28.27 8.19 -11.86
CA ARG A 308 -29.43 7.80 -12.68
C ARG A 308 -29.00 7.00 -13.91
N LEU A 309 -27.73 6.65 -14.02
CA LEU A 309 -27.26 5.71 -15.02
C LEU A 309 -27.74 4.31 -14.62
N ASP A 310 -28.57 3.71 -15.48
CA ASP A 310 -29.27 2.46 -15.17
C ASP A 310 -28.33 1.27 -15.04
N SER A 311 -27.24 1.24 -15.81
CA SER A 311 -26.32 0.08 -15.87
C SER A 311 -25.09 0.22 -14.97
N LEU A 312 -24.90 1.37 -14.32
CA LEU A 312 -23.66 1.70 -13.61
C LEU A 312 -23.49 0.82 -12.36
N GLY A 313 -22.50 -0.07 -12.40
CA GLY A 313 -22.16 -1.00 -11.33
C GLY A 313 -20.89 -0.61 -10.57
N TYR A 314 -19.93 0.00 -11.27
CA TYR A 314 -18.66 0.46 -10.70
C TYR A 314 -18.47 1.96 -10.94
N LEU A 315 -18.22 2.71 -9.88
CA LEU A 315 -17.88 4.13 -9.95
C LEU A 315 -16.68 4.46 -9.07
N ASP A 316 -15.59 4.88 -9.70
CA ASP A 316 -14.45 5.47 -9.01
C ASP A 316 -14.29 6.95 -9.40
N VAL A 317 -14.47 7.84 -8.42
CA VAL A 317 -14.20 9.28 -8.55
C VAL A 317 -13.28 9.74 -7.41
N SER A 318 -12.52 8.82 -6.82
CA SER A 318 -11.58 9.07 -5.74
C SER A 318 -10.41 9.96 -6.19
N HIS A 319 -9.65 10.51 -5.24
CA HIS A 319 -8.49 11.36 -5.52
C HIS A 319 -8.80 12.53 -6.49
N ASN A 320 -9.82 13.32 -6.14
CA ASN A 320 -10.26 14.50 -6.88
C ASN A 320 -10.51 15.68 -5.90
N PHE A 321 -11.12 16.77 -6.37
CA PHE A 321 -11.44 17.95 -5.57
C PHE A 321 -12.97 18.18 -5.46
N LEU A 322 -13.74 17.10 -5.39
CA LEU A 322 -15.21 17.14 -5.31
C LEU A 322 -15.65 17.61 -3.93
N THR A 323 -16.69 18.45 -3.88
CA THR A 323 -17.09 19.17 -2.65
C THR A 323 -18.49 18.80 -2.15
N ASN A 324 -19.44 18.53 -3.04
CA ASN A 324 -20.83 18.21 -2.64
C ASN A 324 -21.49 17.28 -3.66
N PHE A 325 -22.67 16.78 -3.32
CA PHE A 325 -23.55 16.04 -4.23
C PHE A 325 -24.70 16.93 -4.74
N GLU A 326 -25.01 16.86 -6.03
CA GLU A 326 -26.19 17.49 -6.60
C GLU A 326 -27.46 16.66 -6.27
N GLY A 327 -28.48 17.30 -5.71
CA GLY A 327 -29.69 16.63 -5.21
C GLY A 327 -30.89 16.61 -6.18
N PRO A 328 -31.97 15.87 -5.86
CA PRO A 328 -32.14 14.99 -4.69
C PRO A 328 -31.54 13.60 -4.90
N LEU A 329 -30.99 13.01 -3.84
CA LEU A 329 -30.36 11.68 -3.82
C LEU A 329 -31.33 10.55 -3.42
N GLN A 330 -32.63 10.77 -3.62
CA GLN A 330 -33.70 9.83 -3.26
C GLN A 330 -34.08 9.01 -4.50
N ASN A 331 -34.39 7.72 -4.34
CA ASN A 331 -34.79 6.80 -5.42
C ASN A 331 -33.76 6.68 -6.56
N LEU A 332 -32.47 6.58 -6.22
CA LEU A 332 -31.37 6.42 -7.19
C LEU A 332 -31.24 4.96 -7.66
N THR A 333 -30.52 4.73 -8.77
CA THR A 333 -30.37 3.40 -9.37
C THR A 333 -29.71 2.42 -8.40
N GLN A 334 -30.30 1.22 -8.28
CA GLN A 334 -29.90 0.20 -7.31
C GLN A 334 -28.77 -0.72 -7.79
N ASN A 335 -28.22 -0.48 -8.98
CA ASN A 335 -27.24 -1.37 -9.60
C ASN A 335 -25.80 -1.07 -9.18
N LEU A 336 -25.55 0.03 -8.46
CA LEU A 336 -24.20 0.38 -8.02
C LEU A 336 -23.73 -0.60 -6.95
N ASP A 337 -22.74 -1.40 -7.31
CA ASP A 337 -22.13 -2.44 -6.49
C ASP A 337 -20.87 -1.92 -5.78
N THR A 338 -20.06 -1.13 -6.50
CA THR A 338 -18.80 -0.57 -6.00
C THR A 338 -18.76 0.93 -6.16
N ILE A 339 -18.41 1.63 -5.09
CA ILE A 339 -18.20 3.08 -5.10
C ILE A 339 -16.97 3.50 -4.30
N PHE A 340 -16.10 4.26 -4.99
CA PHE A 340 -14.90 4.88 -4.43
C PHE A 340 -15.02 6.40 -4.53
N LEU A 341 -15.10 7.06 -3.38
CA LEU A 341 -15.20 8.52 -3.23
C LEU A 341 -14.06 9.11 -2.40
N GLN A 342 -13.11 8.28 -1.98
CA GLN A 342 -12.06 8.64 -1.05
C GLN A 342 -11.13 9.72 -1.59
N PHE A 343 -10.48 10.46 -0.70
CA PHE A 343 -9.56 11.55 -1.04
C PHE A 343 -10.23 12.63 -1.90
N ASN A 344 -11.32 13.17 -1.39
CA ASN A 344 -12.02 14.33 -1.94
C ASN A 344 -12.26 15.38 -0.83
N GLN A 345 -13.10 16.38 -1.10
CA GLN A 345 -13.50 17.42 -0.14
C GLN A 345 -15.00 17.37 0.14
N LEU A 346 -15.63 16.18 -0.02
CA LEU A 346 -17.07 16.02 0.08
C LEU A 346 -17.54 16.34 1.50
N GLN A 347 -18.62 17.12 1.60
CA GLN A 347 -19.20 17.53 2.88
C GLN A 347 -20.71 17.28 2.91
N GLY A 348 -21.31 17.51 4.08
CA GLY A 348 -22.75 17.37 4.30
C GLY A 348 -23.12 16.06 5.01
N PRO A 349 -24.40 15.66 4.94
CA PRO A 349 -24.86 14.41 5.54
C PRO A 349 -24.35 13.19 4.76
N PHE A 350 -24.18 12.06 5.46
CA PHE A 350 -23.94 10.77 4.81
C PHE A 350 -25.07 10.48 3.80
N PRO A 351 -24.75 10.24 2.53
CA PRO A 351 -25.77 9.94 1.54
C PRO A 351 -26.26 8.49 1.67
N GLY A 352 -27.39 8.28 2.34
CA GLY A 352 -27.98 6.96 2.61
C GLY A 352 -28.71 6.30 1.43
N PHE A 353 -28.22 6.41 0.19
CA PHE A 353 -28.93 5.88 -1.00
C PHE A 353 -28.40 4.53 -1.50
N LEU A 354 -27.27 4.05 -1.00
CA LEU A 354 -26.58 2.85 -1.48
C LEU A 354 -27.06 1.57 -0.77
N HIS A 355 -28.23 1.06 -1.17
CA HIS A 355 -28.88 -0.07 -0.50
C HIS A 355 -28.31 -1.46 -0.91
N TYR A 356 -27.50 -1.51 -1.98
CA TYR A 356 -27.04 -2.75 -2.60
C TYR A 356 -25.53 -2.84 -2.79
N ALA A 357 -24.79 -1.75 -2.50
CA ALA A 357 -23.36 -1.70 -2.73
C ALA A 357 -22.60 -2.71 -1.84
N ALA A 358 -21.80 -3.57 -2.48
CA ALA A 358 -20.86 -4.45 -1.83
C ALA A 358 -19.64 -3.68 -1.28
N VAL A 359 -19.17 -2.65 -1.99
CA VAL A 359 -17.98 -1.87 -1.61
C VAL A 359 -18.31 -0.40 -1.56
N VAL A 360 -18.07 0.21 -0.40
CA VAL A 360 -18.40 1.60 -0.11
C VAL A 360 -17.24 2.28 0.61
N ASP A 361 -16.48 3.12 -0.10
CA ASP A 361 -15.40 3.91 0.48
C ASP A 361 -15.69 5.43 0.38
N TYR A 362 -16.01 6.02 1.53
CA TYR A 362 -16.26 7.45 1.73
C TYR A 362 -15.11 8.11 2.51
N SER A 363 -13.99 7.42 2.69
CA SER A 363 -12.91 7.85 3.57
C SER A 363 -12.23 9.13 3.08
N SER A 364 -11.48 9.80 3.95
CA SER A 364 -10.66 10.96 3.58
C SER A 364 -11.45 12.07 2.87
N ASN A 365 -12.50 12.55 3.55
CA ASN A 365 -13.41 13.60 3.09
C ASN A 365 -13.70 14.58 4.26
N ASN A 366 -14.69 15.48 4.08
CA ASN A 366 -15.08 16.48 5.07
C ASN A 366 -16.53 16.26 5.59
N PHE A 367 -17.01 15.02 5.62
CA PHE A 367 -18.32 14.69 6.17
C PHE A 367 -18.35 14.96 7.67
N SER A 368 -19.40 15.63 8.15
CA SER A 368 -19.47 16.08 9.56
C SER A 368 -20.80 15.73 10.24
N SER A 369 -21.55 14.79 9.68
CA SER A 369 -22.86 14.37 10.18
C SER A 369 -22.77 13.22 11.18
N VAL A 370 -23.91 12.81 11.72
CA VAL A 370 -24.03 11.53 12.44
C VAL A 370 -24.22 10.39 11.45
N ILE A 371 -23.71 9.21 11.77
CA ILE A 371 -24.00 7.99 11.01
C ILE A 371 -25.51 7.69 11.18
N PRO A 372 -26.29 7.50 10.10
CA PRO A 372 -27.73 7.24 10.19
C PRO A 372 -28.07 6.04 11.09
N VAL A 373 -29.11 6.18 11.91
CA VAL A 373 -29.49 5.18 12.92
C VAL A 373 -29.88 3.84 12.29
N ASP A 374 -30.36 3.86 11.06
CA ASP A 374 -30.86 2.76 10.24
C ASP A 374 -29.84 2.25 9.19
N ILE A 375 -28.59 2.75 9.21
CA ILE A 375 -27.57 2.45 8.20
C ILE A 375 -27.40 0.96 7.89
N GLY A 376 -27.46 0.09 8.90
CA GLY A 376 -27.24 -1.34 8.69
C GLY A 376 -28.39 -2.04 7.94
N HIS A 377 -29.58 -1.44 7.85
CA HIS A 377 -30.64 -1.95 6.98
C HIS A 377 -30.34 -1.75 5.50
N TYR A 378 -29.58 -0.69 5.17
CA TYR A 378 -29.14 -0.40 3.81
C TYR A 378 -27.88 -1.20 3.42
N MET A 379 -27.15 -1.73 4.39
CA MET A 379 -25.85 -2.39 4.18
C MET A 379 -25.90 -3.91 4.31
N SER A 380 -27.08 -4.51 4.09
CA SER A 380 -27.25 -5.97 4.20
C SER A 380 -26.38 -6.78 3.23
N ASN A 381 -25.99 -6.18 2.10
CA ASN A 381 -25.10 -6.79 1.11
C ASN A 381 -23.65 -6.28 1.15
N THR A 382 -23.36 -5.27 1.97
CA THR A 382 -22.05 -4.61 2.01
C THR A 382 -21.01 -5.54 2.62
N LEU A 383 -19.89 -5.67 1.92
CA LEU A 383 -18.69 -6.41 2.32
C LEU A 383 -17.63 -5.46 2.88
N TYR A 384 -17.49 -4.27 2.29
CA TYR A 384 -16.49 -3.28 2.65
C TYR A 384 -17.15 -1.93 2.92
N LEU A 385 -16.98 -1.40 4.12
CA LEU A 385 -17.40 -0.05 4.48
C LEU A 385 -16.23 0.72 5.12
N SER A 386 -15.81 1.81 4.48
CA SER A 386 -14.90 2.78 5.08
C SER A 386 -15.51 4.18 5.13
N LEU A 387 -15.63 4.71 6.35
CA LEU A 387 -15.98 6.11 6.64
C LEU A 387 -14.79 6.86 7.25
N ALA A 388 -13.58 6.30 7.13
CA ALA A 388 -12.40 6.75 7.85
C ALA A 388 -12.01 8.19 7.50
N ASN A 389 -11.26 8.85 8.37
CA ASN A 389 -10.64 10.16 8.11
C ASN A 389 -11.67 11.22 7.64
N ASN A 390 -12.63 11.50 8.50
CA ASN A 390 -13.71 12.45 8.29
C ASN A 390 -13.98 13.22 9.61
N SER A 391 -15.14 13.85 9.75
CA SER A 391 -15.62 14.50 10.98
C SER A 391 -16.96 13.91 11.47
N PHE A 392 -17.25 12.64 11.18
CA PHE A 392 -18.45 11.98 11.69
C PHE A 392 -18.48 11.99 13.21
N HIS A 393 -19.65 12.22 13.80
CA HIS A 393 -19.83 12.31 15.26
C HIS A 393 -21.09 11.57 15.71
N GLY A 394 -21.41 11.63 17.01
CA GLY A 394 -22.48 10.81 17.60
C GLY A 394 -22.01 9.39 17.91
N SER A 395 -22.93 8.44 18.11
CA SER A 395 -22.60 7.06 18.46
C SER A 395 -22.65 6.11 17.27
N ILE A 396 -21.89 5.01 17.34
CA ILE A 396 -22.01 3.88 16.40
C ILE A 396 -23.46 3.33 16.45
N PRO A 397 -24.23 3.37 15.35
CA PRO A 397 -25.61 2.89 15.34
C PRO A 397 -25.71 1.39 15.59
N HIS A 398 -26.70 0.97 16.39
CA HIS A 398 -26.95 -0.45 16.65
C HIS A 398 -27.39 -1.21 15.38
N SER A 399 -28.01 -0.53 14.41
CA SER A 399 -28.47 -1.16 13.17
C SER A 399 -27.33 -1.74 12.34
N LEU A 400 -26.09 -1.24 12.45
CA LEU A 400 -24.91 -1.79 11.77
C LEU A 400 -24.74 -3.29 12.04
N CYS A 401 -25.23 -3.77 13.18
CA CYS A 401 -25.23 -5.19 13.51
C CYS A 401 -26.12 -6.05 12.58
N SER A 402 -26.93 -5.44 11.72
CA SER A 402 -27.71 -6.11 10.68
C SER A 402 -26.92 -6.32 9.38
N ALA A 403 -25.76 -5.68 9.24
CA ALA A 403 -24.90 -5.80 8.06
C ALA A 403 -24.05 -7.09 8.15
N SER A 404 -24.73 -8.23 8.08
CA SER A 404 -24.17 -9.56 8.38
C SER A 404 -23.17 -10.10 7.35
N LYS A 405 -22.92 -9.38 6.25
CA LYS A 405 -21.92 -9.75 5.25
C LYS A 405 -20.64 -8.92 5.34
N LEU A 406 -20.58 -7.93 6.23
CA LEU A 406 -19.40 -7.09 6.39
C LEU A 406 -18.18 -7.95 6.70
N GLN A 407 -17.13 -7.68 5.93
CA GLN A 407 -15.79 -8.23 6.10
C GLN A 407 -14.82 -7.13 6.55
N VAL A 408 -14.99 -5.90 6.07
CA VAL A 408 -14.18 -4.74 6.46
C VAL A 408 -15.10 -3.63 6.97
N LEU A 409 -14.82 -3.15 8.19
CA LEU A 409 -15.43 -1.97 8.75
C LEU A 409 -14.35 -1.03 9.29
N ASP A 410 -14.19 0.13 8.63
CA ASP A 410 -13.28 1.19 9.06
C ASP A 410 -14.06 2.49 9.34
N LEU A 411 -14.11 2.88 10.62
CA LEU A 411 -14.69 4.13 11.11
C LEU A 411 -13.63 5.06 11.73
N SER A 412 -12.35 4.79 11.47
CA SER A 412 -11.24 5.44 12.15
C SER A 412 -11.13 6.93 11.83
N HIS A 413 -10.36 7.68 12.63
CA HIS A 413 -10.07 9.10 12.38
C HIS A 413 -11.35 9.95 12.21
N ASN A 414 -12.19 9.92 13.23
CA ASN A 414 -13.46 10.66 13.28
C ASN A 414 -13.67 11.23 14.70
N LYS A 415 -14.88 11.73 14.98
CA LYS A 415 -15.32 12.25 16.29
C LYS A 415 -16.44 11.39 16.88
N ILE A 416 -16.44 10.09 16.57
CA ILE A 416 -17.48 9.16 17.02
C ILE A 416 -17.29 8.91 18.53
N SER A 417 -18.37 8.99 19.27
CA SER A 417 -18.43 8.91 20.73
C SER A 417 -19.37 7.80 21.19
N GLY A 418 -19.61 7.69 22.50
CA GLY A 418 -20.48 6.64 23.05
C GLY A 418 -19.75 5.30 23.23
N LYS A 419 -20.50 4.21 23.35
CA LYS A 419 -19.97 2.86 23.59
C LYS A 419 -19.91 2.05 22.31
N VAL A 420 -18.97 1.12 22.23
CA VAL A 420 -18.96 0.07 21.19
C VAL A 420 -20.17 -0.86 21.41
N PRO A 421 -21.08 -1.01 20.43
CA PRO A 421 -22.21 -1.94 20.54
C PRO A 421 -21.71 -3.40 20.66
N HIS A 422 -22.23 -4.16 21.64
CA HIS A 422 -21.83 -5.56 21.85
C HIS A 422 -22.04 -6.46 20.63
N CYS A 423 -23.11 -6.21 19.87
CA CYS A 423 -23.41 -6.95 18.65
C CYS A 423 -22.37 -6.76 17.55
N LEU A 424 -21.58 -5.67 17.59
CA LEU A 424 -20.50 -5.46 16.63
C LEU A 424 -19.40 -6.52 16.78
N MET A 425 -19.15 -7.00 18.01
CA MET A 425 -18.20 -8.10 18.24
C MET A 425 -18.76 -9.43 17.75
N ASN A 426 -20.09 -9.61 17.76
CA ASN A 426 -20.75 -10.80 17.24
C ASN A 426 -20.64 -10.89 15.70
N LEU A 427 -20.48 -9.77 14.99
CA LEU A 427 -20.15 -9.78 13.56
C LEU A 427 -18.76 -10.34 13.27
N GLY A 428 -17.96 -10.66 14.30
CA GLY A 428 -16.67 -11.32 14.15
C GLY A 428 -16.73 -12.66 13.41
N GLU A 429 -17.90 -13.27 13.19
CA GLU A 429 -18.02 -14.46 12.31
C GLU A 429 -17.71 -14.14 10.84
N THR A 430 -17.98 -12.91 10.39
CA THR A 430 -17.78 -12.47 9.00
C THR A 430 -16.74 -11.38 8.87
N LEU A 431 -16.58 -10.52 9.87
CA LEU A 431 -15.59 -9.44 9.87
C LEU A 431 -14.17 -10.02 9.90
N GLY A 432 -13.37 -9.65 8.91
CA GLY A 432 -11.92 -9.81 8.88
C GLY A 432 -11.20 -8.59 9.47
N VAL A 433 -11.72 -7.38 9.27
CA VAL A 433 -11.11 -6.12 9.73
C VAL A 433 -12.12 -5.27 10.49
N LEU A 434 -11.73 -4.86 11.70
CA LEU A 434 -12.43 -3.84 12.47
C LEU A 434 -11.47 -2.73 12.88
N ASN A 435 -11.65 -1.54 12.31
CA ASN A 435 -10.90 -0.34 12.67
C ASN A 435 -11.81 0.77 13.20
N LEU A 436 -11.69 1.06 14.49
CA LEU A 436 -12.40 2.14 15.18
C LEU A 436 -11.41 3.16 15.80
N GLY A 437 -10.15 3.12 15.38
CA GLY A 437 -9.07 3.93 15.91
C GLY A 437 -9.32 5.44 15.80
N ASN A 438 -8.68 6.23 16.66
CA ASN A 438 -8.70 7.70 16.59
C ASN A 438 -10.12 8.29 16.59
N ASN A 439 -10.81 8.10 17.71
CA ASN A 439 -12.19 8.52 17.96
C ASN A 439 -12.37 8.93 19.44
N GLU A 440 -13.62 9.19 19.85
CA GLU A 440 -13.99 9.54 21.23
C GLU A 440 -14.78 8.42 21.94
N LEU A 441 -14.55 7.15 21.57
CA LEU A 441 -15.28 6.01 22.13
C LEU A 441 -14.96 5.81 23.62
N THR A 442 -15.97 5.41 24.38
CA THR A 442 -15.93 5.26 25.85
C THR A 442 -16.51 3.92 26.28
N GLY A 443 -16.42 3.62 27.57
CA GLY A 443 -16.93 2.36 28.11
C GLY A 443 -15.93 1.23 27.92
N HIS A 444 -16.42 -0.01 27.88
CA HIS A 444 -15.58 -1.20 27.81
C HIS A 444 -15.70 -1.84 26.44
N ILE A 445 -14.64 -2.53 25.99
CA ILE A 445 -14.71 -3.41 24.83
C ILE A 445 -15.62 -4.60 25.20
N PRO A 446 -16.72 -4.86 24.48
CA PRO A 446 -17.63 -5.95 24.82
C PRO A 446 -16.95 -7.33 24.77
N ASP A 447 -17.17 -8.16 25.79
CA ASP A 447 -16.61 -9.51 25.88
C ASP A 447 -17.53 -10.55 25.23
N THR A 448 -17.80 -10.37 23.93
CA THR A 448 -18.77 -11.18 23.19
C THR A 448 -18.26 -11.66 21.82
N PHE A 449 -16.94 -11.79 21.63
CA PHE A 449 -16.40 -12.34 20.39
C PHE A 449 -16.84 -13.82 20.22
N PRO A 450 -17.39 -14.21 19.05
CA PRO A 450 -17.93 -15.53 18.83
C PRO A 450 -16.81 -16.59 18.74
N SER A 451 -17.14 -17.86 19.00
CA SER A 451 -16.17 -18.97 18.86
C SER A 451 -15.68 -19.18 17.43
N SER A 452 -16.45 -18.70 16.46
CA SER A 452 -16.23 -18.70 15.00
C SER A 452 -15.48 -17.46 14.52
N CYS A 453 -14.88 -16.67 15.40
CA CYS A 453 -14.28 -15.39 15.06
C CYS A 453 -13.22 -15.48 13.93
N ALA A 454 -13.44 -14.73 12.85
CA ALA A 454 -12.66 -14.65 11.63
C ALA A 454 -11.80 -13.36 11.53
N LEU A 455 -11.79 -12.52 12.57
CA LEU A 455 -11.02 -11.28 12.59
C LEU A 455 -9.51 -11.53 12.44
N HIS A 456 -8.91 -10.81 11.50
CA HIS A 456 -7.47 -10.70 11.27
C HIS A 456 -6.93 -9.39 11.88
N THR A 457 -7.70 -8.31 11.83
CA THR A 457 -7.30 -6.98 12.33
C THR A 457 -8.32 -6.41 13.30
N VAL A 458 -7.85 -5.96 14.47
CA VAL A 458 -8.62 -5.18 15.44
C VAL A 458 -7.81 -3.95 15.86
N VAL A 459 -8.26 -2.77 15.42
CA VAL A 459 -7.63 -1.48 15.73
C VAL A 459 -8.63 -0.59 16.48
N LEU A 460 -8.31 -0.27 17.73
CA LEU A 460 -9.15 0.49 18.67
C LEU A 460 -8.35 1.61 19.35
N ASN A 461 -7.18 1.94 18.81
CA ASN A 461 -6.25 2.90 19.38
C ASN A 461 -6.82 4.32 19.46
N GLU A 462 -6.17 5.21 20.22
CA GLU A 462 -6.51 6.64 20.30
C GLU A 462 -8.00 6.88 20.61
N ASN A 463 -8.45 6.35 21.75
CA ASN A 463 -9.83 6.44 22.21
C ASN A 463 -9.87 6.65 23.74
N ARG A 464 -11.05 6.54 24.36
CA ARG A 464 -11.24 6.62 25.82
C ARG A 464 -11.83 5.31 26.39
N LEU A 465 -11.51 4.18 25.77
CA LEU A 465 -11.96 2.85 26.19
C LEU A 465 -11.29 2.46 27.51
N ALA A 466 -12.03 1.83 28.39
CA ALA A 466 -11.61 1.46 29.74
C ALA A 466 -11.96 0.01 30.06
N GLY A 467 -11.48 -0.47 31.21
CA GLY A 467 -11.69 -1.86 31.65
C GLY A 467 -10.67 -2.83 31.06
N PRO A 468 -10.81 -4.14 31.35
CA PRO A 468 -9.88 -5.14 30.86
C PRO A 468 -10.11 -5.50 29.40
N LEU A 469 -9.06 -6.02 28.75
CA LEU A 469 -9.22 -6.67 27.44
C LEU A 469 -10.17 -7.87 27.55
N PRO A 470 -11.08 -8.06 26.58
CA PRO A 470 -12.07 -9.13 26.59
C PRO A 470 -11.40 -10.49 26.39
N LYS A 471 -11.76 -11.48 27.22
CA LYS A 471 -11.17 -12.83 27.14
C LYS A 471 -11.65 -13.59 25.91
N SER A 472 -12.86 -13.31 25.45
CA SER A 472 -13.43 -13.90 24.23
C SER A 472 -12.62 -13.57 22.97
N LEU A 473 -11.76 -12.53 22.99
CA LEU A 473 -10.83 -12.24 21.89
C LEU A 473 -9.90 -13.42 21.58
N ALA A 474 -9.65 -14.31 22.55
CA ALA A 474 -8.90 -15.55 22.33
C ALA A 474 -9.56 -16.50 21.31
N HIS A 475 -10.85 -16.33 21.01
CA HIS A 475 -11.55 -17.09 19.97
C HIS A 475 -11.14 -16.69 18.55
N CYS A 476 -10.57 -15.49 18.36
CA CYS A 476 -10.14 -14.99 17.06
C CYS A 476 -8.76 -15.56 16.70
N THR A 477 -8.72 -16.84 16.35
CA THR A 477 -7.45 -17.55 16.05
C THR A 477 -6.77 -17.08 14.76
N ALA A 478 -7.48 -16.33 13.92
CA ALA A 478 -6.96 -15.72 12.70
C ALA A 478 -6.29 -14.35 12.92
N LEU A 479 -6.32 -13.81 14.15
CA LEU A 479 -5.85 -12.46 14.45
C LEU A 479 -4.35 -12.28 14.19
N GLU A 480 -4.03 -11.26 13.39
CA GLU A 480 -2.68 -10.86 12.96
C GLU A 480 -2.30 -9.50 13.57
N VAL A 481 -3.24 -8.56 13.66
CA VAL A 481 -3.02 -7.20 14.18
C VAL A 481 -3.98 -6.89 15.32
N LEU A 482 -3.43 -6.53 16.49
CA LEU A 482 -4.16 -5.97 17.61
C LEU A 482 -3.52 -4.66 18.06
N ASP A 483 -4.23 -3.55 17.85
CA ASP A 483 -3.83 -2.24 18.37
C ASP A 483 -4.93 -1.67 19.28
N VAL A 484 -4.60 -1.53 20.57
CA VAL A 484 -5.46 -0.93 21.59
C VAL A 484 -4.76 0.24 22.29
N GLY A 485 -3.72 0.80 21.65
CA GLY A 485 -2.88 1.84 22.22
C GLY A 485 -3.67 3.13 22.57
N ARG A 486 -3.14 3.93 23.48
CA ARG A 486 -3.65 5.27 23.84
C ARG A 486 -5.12 5.22 24.24
N ASN A 487 -5.39 4.46 25.31
CA ASN A 487 -6.71 4.28 25.91
C ASN A 487 -6.59 4.29 27.46
N GLN A 488 -7.61 3.80 28.16
CA GLN A 488 -7.65 3.66 29.62
C GLN A 488 -7.80 2.19 30.05
N ILE A 489 -7.31 1.25 29.24
CA ILE A 489 -7.45 -0.19 29.47
C ILE A 489 -6.60 -0.61 30.66
N VAL A 490 -7.17 -1.48 31.50
CA VAL A 490 -6.54 -1.97 32.76
C VAL A 490 -6.32 -3.48 32.69
N GLY A 491 -5.59 -4.02 33.66
CA GLY A 491 -5.42 -5.45 33.85
C GLY A 491 -3.99 -5.92 33.62
N ALA A 492 -3.79 -7.23 33.76
CA ALA A 492 -2.49 -7.85 33.51
C ALA A 492 -2.22 -7.99 32.00
N PHE A 493 -0.99 -8.35 31.65
CA PHE A 493 -0.64 -8.68 30.27
C PHE A 493 -1.59 -9.78 29.69
N PRO A 494 -2.06 -9.65 28.44
CA PRO A 494 -3.10 -10.52 27.87
C PRO A 494 -2.58 -11.91 27.47
N CYS A 495 -2.22 -12.72 28.47
CA CYS A 495 -1.70 -14.07 28.28
C CYS A 495 -2.65 -15.03 27.55
N PHE A 496 -3.95 -14.77 27.55
CA PHE A 496 -4.92 -15.60 26.80
C PHE A 496 -4.71 -15.51 25.28
N LEU A 497 -4.01 -14.49 24.78
CA LEU A 497 -3.64 -14.35 23.36
C LEU A 497 -2.40 -15.17 22.97
N SER A 498 -1.74 -15.85 23.92
CA SER A 498 -0.48 -16.59 23.68
C SER A 498 -0.60 -17.79 22.75
N HIS A 499 -1.82 -18.23 22.46
CA HIS A 499 -2.12 -19.36 21.58
C HIS A 499 -2.37 -18.95 20.14
N ILE A 500 -2.50 -17.64 19.86
CA ILE A 500 -2.77 -17.12 18.51
C ILE A 500 -1.45 -17.10 17.75
N SER A 501 -1.19 -18.17 16.98
CA SER A 501 0.08 -18.34 16.27
C SER A 501 0.28 -17.37 15.11
N LYS A 502 -0.79 -16.73 14.63
CA LYS A 502 -0.77 -15.76 13.54
C LYS A 502 -0.47 -14.32 13.99
N LEU A 503 -0.49 -14.02 15.28
CA LEU A 503 -0.36 -12.65 15.76
C LEU A 503 1.02 -12.06 15.40
N LEU A 504 1.01 -11.00 14.59
CA LEU A 504 2.17 -10.28 14.07
C LEU A 504 2.42 -8.99 14.85
N VAL A 505 1.35 -8.24 15.15
CA VAL A 505 1.41 -6.89 15.72
C VAL A 505 0.58 -6.83 17.00
N LEU A 506 1.21 -6.39 18.10
CA LEU A 506 0.58 -6.18 19.39
C LEU A 506 0.96 -4.81 19.95
N VAL A 507 0.02 -3.87 19.93
CA VAL A 507 0.19 -2.52 20.45
C VAL A 507 -0.71 -2.29 21.66
N LEU A 508 -0.09 -2.13 22.82
CA LEU A 508 -0.70 -1.88 24.14
C LEU A 508 -0.33 -0.50 24.70
N ARG A 509 0.45 0.29 23.95
CA ARG A 509 1.02 1.57 24.38
C ARG A 509 0.04 2.47 25.12
N ASN A 510 0.50 3.22 26.12
CA ASN A 510 -0.24 4.33 26.74
C ASN A 510 -1.62 3.87 27.24
N ASN A 511 -1.59 2.98 28.22
CA ASN A 511 -2.74 2.40 28.90
C ASN A 511 -2.44 2.28 30.41
N LYS A 512 -3.22 1.49 31.13
CA LYS A 512 -3.06 1.23 32.57
C LYS A 512 -2.83 -0.26 32.84
N PHE A 513 -2.19 -0.97 31.91
CA PHE A 513 -1.80 -2.36 32.15
C PHE A 513 -0.76 -2.43 33.27
N HIS A 514 -0.78 -3.50 34.05
CA HIS A 514 0.05 -3.61 35.25
C HIS A 514 0.51 -5.03 35.57
N GLY A 515 1.47 -5.14 36.49
CA GLY A 515 2.03 -6.41 36.94
C GLY A 515 3.08 -6.98 35.97
N PRO A 516 3.52 -8.24 36.18
CA PRO A 516 4.54 -8.84 35.34
C PRO A 516 4.03 -9.15 33.94
N MET A 517 4.86 -8.87 32.95
CA MET A 517 4.64 -9.18 31.54
C MET A 517 4.88 -10.67 31.26
N GLY A 518 4.53 -11.61 32.14
CA GLY A 518 4.87 -13.04 32.01
C GLY A 518 3.65 -13.96 32.14
N CYS A 519 3.65 -15.10 31.44
CA CYS A 519 2.57 -16.10 31.49
C CYS A 519 3.02 -17.26 32.37
N PRO A 520 2.57 -17.35 33.64
CA PRO A 520 3.13 -18.32 34.59
C PRO A 520 2.80 -19.78 34.26
N LYS A 521 1.73 -20.01 33.49
CA LYS A 521 1.17 -21.34 33.21
C LYS A 521 1.40 -21.81 31.78
N ASP A 522 2.00 -20.99 30.93
CA ASP A 522 2.05 -21.22 29.49
C ASP A 522 3.42 -20.88 28.90
N ASN A 523 3.86 -21.69 27.95
CA ASN A 523 5.14 -21.48 27.27
C ASN A 523 5.06 -20.46 26.13
N GLY A 524 3.87 -19.91 25.85
CA GLY A 524 3.62 -18.78 24.94
C GLY A 524 4.38 -18.86 23.61
N LEU A 525 3.77 -19.48 22.60
CA LEU A 525 4.39 -19.74 21.30
C LEU A 525 4.07 -18.65 20.27
N TRP A 526 4.18 -17.35 20.62
CA TRP A 526 4.02 -16.22 19.68
C TRP A 526 5.12 -16.24 18.60
N ASN A 527 5.04 -17.22 17.71
CA ASN A 527 6.10 -17.57 16.77
C ASN A 527 6.28 -16.50 15.70
N MET A 528 5.20 -15.82 15.35
CA MET A 528 5.15 -14.88 14.22
C MET A 528 5.24 -13.42 14.63
N ILE A 529 5.27 -13.11 15.94
CA ILE A 529 5.23 -11.71 16.40
C ILE A 529 6.44 -10.93 15.86
N GLN A 530 6.18 -9.73 15.35
CA GLN A 530 7.15 -8.85 14.72
C GLN A 530 7.12 -7.43 15.28
N ILE A 531 5.98 -6.92 15.75
CA ILE A 531 5.89 -5.59 16.37
C ILE A 531 5.21 -5.73 17.73
N VAL A 532 5.92 -5.32 18.78
CA VAL A 532 5.38 -5.29 20.15
C VAL A 532 5.65 -3.94 20.78
N ASP A 533 4.59 -3.20 21.07
CA ASP A 533 4.66 -1.89 21.70
C ASP A 533 3.84 -1.90 22.99
N ALA A 534 4.53 -2.00 24.12
CA ALA A 534 3.94 -1.99 25.46
C ALA A 534 4.29 -0.71 26.23
N ALA A 535 4.75 0.34 25.53
CA ALA A 535 5.27 1.53 26.17
C ALA A 535 4.21 2.29 27.00
N PHE A 536 4.63 3.15 27.93
CA PHE A 536 3.73 3.99 28.72
C PHE A 536 2.63 3.19 29.44
N ASN A 537 3.03 2.21 30.24
CA ASN A 537 2.13 1.40 31.07
C ASN A 537 2.70 1.30 32.49
N ASN A 538 2.07 0.47 33.33
CA ASN A 538 2.49 0.22 34.70
C ASN A 538 2.95 -1.24 34.89
N PHE A 539 3.54 -1.85 33.85
CA PHE A 539 4.13 -3.18 33.95
C PHE A 539 5.35 -3.16 34.86
N SER A 540 5.59 -4.25 35.59
CA SER A 540 6.61 -4.33 36.64
C SER A 540 7.31 -5.69 36.65
N GLY A 541 8.42 -5.81 37.37
CA GLY A 541 9.19 -7.06 37.49
C GLY A 541 10.12 -7.30 36.31
N GLU A 542 10.76 -8.48 36.29
CA GLU A 542 11.72 -8.84 35.24
C GLU A 542 11.03 -9.22 33.92
N LEU A 543 11.71 -8.94 32.80
CA LEU A 543 11.25 -9.38 31.48
C LEU A 543 11.26 -10.92 31.35
N PRO A 544 10.24 -11.52 30.71
CA PRO A 544 10.03 -12.97 30.67
C PRO A 544 10.96 -13.67 29.67
N VAL A 545 12.14 -14.12 30.14
CA VAL A 545 13.15 -14.86 29.35
C VAL A 545 12.58 -15.97 28.45
N LYS A 546 11.60 -16.73 28.94
CA LYS A 546 11.02 -17.87 28.20
C LYS A 546 10.29 -17.47 26.92
N TRP A 547 9.67 -16.29 26.88
CA TRP A 547 8.87 -15.83 25.74
C TRP A 547 9.74 -15.49 24.53
N PHE A 548 10.86 -14.81 24.76
CA PHE A 548 11.75 -14.38 23.69
C PHE A 548 12.34 -15.57 22.90
N ARG A 549 12.41 -16.75 23.52
CA ARG A 549 12.81 -17.99 22.81
C ARG A 549 11.77 -18.46 21.79
N GLY A 550 10.51 -18.05 21.96
CA GLY A 550 9.40 -18.39 21.08
C GLY A 550 9.23 -17.45 19.89
N TRP A 551 9.82 -16.25 19.89
CA TRP A 551 9.62 -15.22 18.85
C TRP A 551 10.47 -15.49 17.60
N LYS A 552 10.17 -16.59 16.91
CA LYS A 552 10.98 -17.11 15.79
C LYS A 552 11.16 -16.08 14.66
N LYS A 553 10.11 -15.33 14.33
CA LYS A 553 10.16 -14.30 13.27
C LYS A 553 11.23 -13.23 13.53
N MET A 554 11.45 -12.84 14.78
CA MET A 554 12.50 -11.89 15.15
C MET A 554 13.90 -12.52 15.23
N ILE A 555 14.01 -13.84 15.43
CA ILE A 555 15.29 -14.55 15.60
C ILE A 555 16.03 -14.78 14.27
N SER A 556 15.31 -15.12 13.19
CA SER A 556 15.90 -15.48 11.90
C SER A 556 15.67 -14.42 10.82
N ASN A 557 16.70 -14.14 10.03
CA ASN A 557 16.58 -13.36 8.80
C ASN A 557 16.18 -14.23 7.58
N ASP A 558 15.89 -15.52 7.80
CA ASP A 558 15.60 -16.54 6.76
C ASP A 558 14.13 -16.50 6.29
N ASP A 559 13.64 -15.32 5.92
CA ASP A 559 12.66 -15.28 4.84
C ASP A 559 13.49 -15.55 3.58
N GLY A 560 13.39 -16.76 3.03
CA GLY A 560 14.25 -17.23 1.95
C GLY A 560 14.40 -16.18 0.84
N ALA A 561 15.57 -16.15 0.20
CA ALA A 561 15.95 -15.18 -0.84
C ALA A 561 15.00 -15.07 -2.08
N ASN A 562 13.84 -15.73 -2.04
CA ASN A 562 12.76 -15.75 -3.03
C ASN A 562 11.36 -15.41 -2.46
N SER A 563 11.18 -15.00 -1.19
CA SER A 563 9.88 -14.47 -0.75
C SER A 563 9.76 -13.01 -1.16
N GLU A 564 8.85 -12.72 -2.09
CA GLU A 564 8.52 -11.35 -2.50
C GLU A 564 8.22 -10.49 -1.25
N LEU A 565 8.69 -9.23 -1.24
CA LEU A 565 8.33 -8.28 -0.19
C LEU A 565 6.80 -8.21 -0.12
N SER A 566 6.24 -8.71 0.98
CA SER A 566 4.81 -8.66 1.25
C SER A 566 4.55 -7.72 2.42
N ASN A 567 3.33 -7.21 2.46
CA ASN A 567 2.81 -6.40 3.56
C ASN A 567 1.65 -7.13 4.21
N ILE A 568 1.41 -6.85 5.49
CA ILE A 568 0.19 -7.28 6.16
C ILE A 568 -1.00 -6.60 5.47
N GLN A 569 -2.00 -7.39 5.10
CA GLN A 569 -3.20 -6.96 4.41
C GLN A 569 -4.32 -7.99 4.58
N PHE A 570 -5.55 -7.54 4.41
CA PHE A 570 -6.71 -8.41 4.23
C PHE A 570 -7.18 -8.36 2.77
N GLY A 571 -7.53 -9.51 2.19
CA GLY A 571 -7.79 -9.66 0.76
C GLY A 571 -6.56 -10.19 -0.01
N ARG A 572 -6.77 -10.67 -1.24
CA ARG A 572 -5.71 -11.34 -2.02
C ARG A 572 -4.62 -10.36 -2.47
N ASP A 573 -5.02 -9.25 -3.06
CA ASP A 573 -4.16 -8.20 -3.61
C ASP A 573 -4.99 -6.92 -3.85
N ASN A 574 -4.36 -5.87 -4.38
CA ASN A 574 -5.01 -4.57 -4.59
C ASN A 574 -6.12 -4.57 -5.66
N SER A 575 -6.24 -5.64 -6.45
CA SER A 575 -7.36 -5.84 -7.40
C SER A 575 -8.58 -6.48 -6.74
N ASP A 576 -8.42 -6.98 -5.51
CA ASP A 576 -9.51 -7.51 -4.70
C ASP A 576 -10.38 -6.35 -4.18
N PRO A 577 -11.69 -6.33 -4.49
CA PRO A 577 -12.60 -5.28 -4.03
C PRO A 577 -12.71 -5.16 -2.51
N ILE A 578 -12.29 -6.17 -1.75
CA ILE A 578 -12.28 -6.16 -0.27
C ILE A 578 -10.88 -5.94 0.32
N TYR A 579 -9.93 -5.47 -0.48
CA TYR A 579 -8.56 -5.18 -0.06
C TYR A 579 -8.52 -4.14 1.07
N TYR A 580 -7.80 -4.46 2.15
CA TYR A 580 -7.53 -3.54 3.26
C TYR A 580 -6.05 -3.59 3.64
N GLN A 581 -5.43 -2.42 3.72
CA GLN A 581 -4.03 -2.24 4.07
C GLN A 581 -3.90 -1.83 5.54
N ASP A 582 -3.26 -2.68 6.35
CA ASP A 582 -2.97 -2.35 7.74
C ASP A 582 -1.90 -1.26 7.87
N SER A 583 -2.10 -0.39 8.87
CA SER A 583 -1.12 0.59 9.33
C SER A 583 -0.85 0.44 10.83
N VAL A 584 0.32 0.89 11.28
CA VAL A 584 0.68 0.92 12.70
C VAL A 584 1.58 2.11 13.00
N THR A 585 1.39 2.70 14.17
CA THR A 585 2.27 3.77 14.64
C THR A 585 3.37 3.21 15.53
N VAL A 586 4.63 3.56 15.23
CA VAL A 586 5.82 3.11 15.97
C VAL A 586 6.69 4.32 16.36
N ILE A 587 7.56 4.14 17.37
CA ILE A 587 8.60 5.13 17.67
C ILE A 587 9.90 4.67 17.04
N SER A 588 10.42 5.48 16.13
CA SER A 588 11.73 5.27 15.51
C SER A 588 12.55 6.54 15.66
N LYS A 589 13.80 6.39 16.09
CA LYS A 589 14.74 7.52 16.26
C LYS A 589 14.19 8.65 17.13
N GLY A 590 13.41 8.30 18.15
CA GLY A 590 12.75 9.24 19.06
C GLY A 590 11.57 10.01 18.46
N GLN A 591 11.06 9.60 17.28
CA GLN A 591 9.91 10.22 16.62
C GLN A 591 8.79 9.22 16.40
N GLU A 592 7.55 9.70 16.50
CA GLU A 592 6.37 8.94 16.14
C GLU A 592 6.23 8.87 14.62
N MET A 593 6.14 7.65 14.09
CA MET A 593 6.00 7.39 12.67
C MET A 593 4.82 6.45 12.42
N GLU A 594 3.97 6.83 11.48
CA GLU A 594 2.92 5.96 10.96
C GLU A 594 3.47 5.12 9.80
N LEU A 595 3.52 3.81 9.99
CA LEU A 595 3.77 2.86 8.91
C LEU A 595 2.44 2.61 8.19
N VAL A 596 2.15 3.41 7.17
CA VAL A 596 0.93 3.26 6.33
C VAL A 596 0.85 1.90 5.61
N LYS A 597 1.97 1.17 5.57
CA LYS A 597 2.05 -0.23 5.14
C LYS A 597 2.99 -0.99 6.07
N ILE A 598 2.51 -2.06 6.69
CA ILE A 598 3.33 -2.90 7.57
C ILE A 598 4.01 -3.98 6.74
N LEU A 599 5.30 -3.80 6.44
CA LEU A 599 6.09 -4.84 5.78
C LEU A 599 6.30 -6.04 6.72
N THR A 600 6.21 -7.26 6.19
CA THR A 600 6.39 -8.52 6.97
C THR A 600 7.82 -8.73 7.46
N ILE A 601 8.75 -7.90 7.00
CA ILE A 601 10.17 -7.91 7.41
C ILE A 601 10.47 -6.91 8.53
N PHE A 602 9.58 -5.95 8.76
CA PHE A 602 9.83 -4.89 9.73
C PHE A 602 9.53 -5.39 11.14
N THR A 603 10.50 -5.28 12.05
CA THR A 603 10.32 -5.74 13.43
C THR A 603 10.75 -4.70 14.47
N SER A 604 9.98 -4.58 15.55
CA SER A 604 10.12 -3.52 16.55
C SER A 604 9.69 -3.99 17.94
N ILE A 605 10.43 -3.56 18.96
CA ILE A 605 10.09 -3.72 20.38
C ILE A 605 10.19 -2.36 21.07
N ASP A 606 9.09 -1.94 21.69
CA ASP A 606 9.06 -0.77 22.57
C ASP A 606 8.43 -1.12 23.92
N PHE A 607 9.27 -1.18 24.95
CA PHE A 607 8.87 -1.41 26.35
C PHE A 607 9.12 -0.20 27.24
N SER A 608 9.30 0.98 26.64
CA SER A 608 9.67 2.18 27.37
C SER A 608 8.59 2.68 28.34
N TYR A 609 8.97 3.53 29.30
CA TYR A 609 8.03 4.15 30.25
C TYR A 609 7.17 3.10 30.99
N ASN A 610 7.84 2.19 31.69
CA ASN A 610 7.24 1.17 32.56
C ASN A 610 8.04 1.08 33.88
N GLN A 611 7.83 0.03 34.65
CA GLN A 611 8.52 -0.26 35.91
C GLN A 611 9.29 -1.58 35.82
N PHE A 612 9.80 -1.94 34.64
CA PHE A 612 10.58 -3.15 34.47
C PHE A 612 11.91 -3.06 35.21
N GLU A 613 12.31 -4.14 35.86
CA GLU A 613 13.52 -4.24 36.68
C GLU A 613 14.39 -5.44 36.27
N GLY A 614 15.56 -5.55 36.90
CA GLY A 614 16.52 -6.62 36.64
C GLY A 614 17.37 -6.38 35.38
N PRO A 615 18.18 -7.37 34.96
CA PRO A 615 19.05 -7.23 33.81
C PRO A 615 18.29 -7.33 32.49
N ILE A 616 18.84 -6.70 31.43
CA ILE A 616 18.38 -6.91 30.06
C ILE A 616 18.62 -8.39 29.67
N PRO A 617 17.58 -9.17 29.34
CA PRO A 617 17.74 -10.59 29.01
C PRO A 617 18.63 -10.83 27.78
N ILE A 618 19.58 -11.76 27.90
CA ILE A 618 20.49 -12.14 26.81
C ILE A 618 19.72 -12.72 25.60
N GLU A 619 18.54 -13.31 25.83
CA GLU A 619 17.68 -13.82 24.77
C GLU A 619 17.18 -12.74 23.81
N LEU A 620 16.99 -11.49 24.25
CA LEU A 620 16.64 -10.36 23.35
C LEU A 620 17.74 -10.13 22.31
N MET A 621 19.00 -10.40 22.68
CA MET A 621 20.15 -10.21 21.80
C MET A 621 20.22 -11.27 20.68
N LYS A 622 19.27 -12.21 20.61
CA LYS A 622 19.16 -13.18 19.51
C LYS A 622 18.30 -12.69 18.36
N PHE A 623 17.65 -11.53 18.49
CA PHE A 623 16.72 -11.01 17.49
C PHE A 623 17.42 -10.34 16.32
N LYS A 624 18.00 -11.14 15.43
CA LYS A 624 18.79 -10.67 14.28
C LYS A 624 18.00 -9.80 13.30
N ALA A 625 16.68 -9.96 13.25
CA ALA A 625 15.79 -9.21 12.38
C ALA A 625 15.30 -7.89 13.02
N LEU A 626 15.69 -7.58 14.27
CA LEU A 626 15.21 -6.42 15.02
C LEU A 626 15.70 -5.09 14.44
N PHE A 627 14.78 -4.20 14.05
CA PHE A 627 15.10 -2.85 13.59
C PHE A 627 15.10 -1.83 14.72
N LEU A 628 14.10 -1.89 15.60
CA LEU A 628 13.90 -0.88 16.65
C LEU A 628 13.83 -1.55 18.03
N LEU A 629 14.65 -1.08 18.97
CA LEU A 629 14.61 -1.49 20.37
C LEU A 629 14.59 -0.27 21.29
N ASN A 630 13.49 -0.11 22.02
CA ASN A 630 13.34 0.94 23.02
C ASN A 630 13.00 0.34 24.39
N LEU A 631 13.93 0.45 25.34
CA LEU A 631 13.79 0.00 26.73
C LEU A 631 13.89 1.18 27.73
N SER A 632 13.84 2.41 27.24
CA SER A 632 14.06 3.62 28.02
C SER A 632 13.04 3.84 29.13
N HIS A 633 13.37 4.67 30.12
CA HIS A 633 12.46 5.02 31.23
C HIS A 633 11.91 3.78 31.96
N ASN A 634 12.83 2.96 32.49
CA ASN A 634 12.55 1.78 33.30
C ASN A 634 13.55 1.72 34.48
N ALA A 635 13.63 0.58 35.17
CA ALA A 635 14.59 0.30 36.24
C ALA A 635 15.55 -0.84 35.85
N PHE A 636 15.87 -1.02 34.56
CA PHE A 636 16.82 -2.04 34.12
C PHE A 636 18.20 -1.79 34.74
N SER A 637 18.81 -2.85 35.26
CA SER A 637 20.09 -2.80 35.98
C SER A 637 21.13 -3.75 35.38
N GLY A 638 22.36 -3.76 35.90
CA GLY A 638 23.43 -4.62 35.38
C GLY A 638 24.02 -4.10 34.07
N GLN A 639 24.79 -4.93 33.40
CA GLN A 639 25.57 -4.52 32.22
C GLN A 639 24.75 -4.62 30.93
N ILE A 640 25.08 -3.76 29.96
CA ILE A 640 24.63 -3.92 28.58
C ILE A 640 25.27 -5.20 28.03
N PRO A 641 24.49 -6.21 27.56
CA PRO A 641 25.07 -7.47 27.10
C PRO A 641 26.01 -7.28 25.91
N SER A 642 27.22 -7.87 25.95
CA SER A 642 28.19 -7.78 24.84
C SER A 642 27.69 -8.44 23.55
N SER A 643 26.80 -9.43 23.65
CA SER A 643 26.19 -10.08 22.49
C SER A 643 25.21 -9.18 21.71
N ILE A 644 25.07 -7.90 22.08
CA ILE A 644 24.29 -6.91 21.35
C ILE A 644 24.71 -6.79 19.88
N GLU A 645 25.97 -7.12 19.56
CA GLU A 645 26.46 -7.22 18.17
C GLU A 645 25.64 -8.14 17.27
N ASN A 646 24.86 -9.07 17.82
CA ASN A 646 24.02 -9.96 17.01
C ASN A 646 22.80 -9.26 16.38
N LEU A 647 22.42 -8.07 16.86
CA LEU A 647 21.26 -7.31 16.36
C LEU A 647 21.61 -6.58 15.06
N ASN A 648 22.03 -7.33 14.04
CA ASN A 648 22.64 -6.79 12.81
C ASN A 648 21.72 -5.91 11.95
N GLN A 649 20.41 -5.88 12.19
CA GLN A 649 19.46 -4.99 11.48
C GLN A 649 19.08 -3.75 12.31
N LEU A 650 19.62 -3.61 13.53
CA LEU A 650 19.17 -2.59 14.46
C LEU A 650 19.55 -1.19 13.96
N GLU A 651 18.51 -0.37 13.80
CA GLU A 651 18.60 0.99 13.31
C GLU A 651 18.45 2.00 14.46
N SER A 652 17.63 1.70 15.46
CA SER A 652 17.33 2.59 16.58
C SER A 652 17.41 1.85 17.91
N LEU A 653 18.29 2.32 18.80
CA LEU A 653 18.45 1.80 20.16
C LEU A 653 18.30 2.90 21.20
N ASP A 654 17.32 2.76 22.10
CA ASP A 654 17.16 3.64 23.26
C ASP A 654 17.14 2.83 24.56
N LEU A 655 18.17 3.03 25.38
CA LEU A 655 18.33 2.45 26.73
C LEU A 655 18.39 3.54 27.81
N SER A 656 18.02 4.77 27.49
CA SER A 656 18.17 5.91 28.38
C SER A 656 17.26 5.82 29.62
N MET A 657 17.58 6.57 30.67
CA MET A 657 16.78 6.64 31.90
C MET A 657 16.53 5.26 32.51
N ASN A 658 17.63 4.57 32.84
CA ASN A 658 17.66 3.26 33.49
C ASN A 658 18.74 3.24 34.59
N SER A 659 18.99 2.08 35.20
CA SER A 659 20.04 1.85 36.21
C SER A 659 21.18 0.97 35.68
N LEU A 660 21.46 1.02 34.37
CA LEU A 660 22.50 0.19 33.74
C LEU A 660 23.90 0.62 34.21
N GLU A 661 24.77 -0.34 34.46
CA GLU A 661 26.11 -0.14 35.00
C GLU A 661 27.20 -0.85 34.18
N GLY A 662 28.47 -0.63 34.51
CA GLY A 662 29.61 -1.17 33.78
C GLY A 662 29.98 -0.37 32.53
N GLU A 663 30.83 -0.95 31.69
CA GLU A 663 31.33 -0.31 30.48
C GLU A 663 30.37 -0.46 29.30
N ILE A 664 30.42 0.47 28.35
CA ILE A 664 29.74 0.30 27.05
C ILE A 664 30.49 -0.80 26.27
N PRO A 665 29.85 -1.93 25.91
CA PRO A 665 30.53 -3.03 25.24
C PRO A 665 31.09 -2.57 23.89
N THR A 666 32.33 -2.94 23.61
CA THR A 666 32.98 -2.61 22.33
C THR A 666 32.24 -3.20 21.15
N GLU A 667 31.53 -4.31 21.35
CA GLU A 667 30.70 -5.03 20.38
C GLU A 667 29.53 -4.18 19.85
N LEU A 668 29.07 -3.17 20.59
CA LEU A 668 28.06 -2.20 20.10
C LEU A 668 28.53 -1.48 18.82
N ALA A 669 29.86 -1.38 18.63
CA ALA A 669 30.49 -0.88 17.42
C ALA A 669 30.10 -1.63 16.14
N ASN A 670 29.77 -2.92 16.25
CA ASN A 670 29.57 -3.82 15.12
C ASN A 670 28.19 -3.67 14.45
N LEU A 671 27.30 -2.85 15.03
CA LEU A 671 25.94 -2.64 14.55
C LEU A 671 25.84 -1.70 13.35
N ASN A 672 26.30 -2.11 12.17
CA ASN A 672 26.50 -1.22 11.00
C ASN A 672 25.29 -0.38 10.51
N PHE A 673 24.06 -0.70 10.91
CA PHE A 673 22.84 0.05 10.53
C PHE A 673 22.35 1.03 11.59
N LEU A 674 22.97 1.05 12.77
CA LEU A 674 22.53 1.87 13.90
C LEU A 674 22.66 3.36 13.58
N SER A 675 21.52 4.04 13.46
CA SER A 675 21.43 5.46 13.12
C SER A 675 20.87 6.33 14.25
N TYR A 676 20.38 5.70 15.33
CA TYR A 676 19.97 6.38 16.54
C TYR A 676 20.42 5.57 17.77
N LEU A 677 21.08 6.26 18.70
CA LEU A 677 21.52 5.69 19.97
C LEU A 677 21.25 6.67 21.10
N ASN A 678 20.64 6.20 22.18
CA ASN A 678 20.51 6.95 23.42
C ASN A 678 20.80 6.05 24.64
N LEU A 679 21.88 6.37 25.36
CA LEU A 679 22.34 5.69 26.58
C LEU A 679 22.32 6.64 27.80
N SER A 680 21.72 7.81 27.65
CA SER A 680 21.78 8.87 28.66
C SER A 680 21.08 8.47 29.97
N PHE A 681 21.48 9.10 31.07
CA PHE A 681 20.92 8.91 32.40
C PHE A 681 20.93 7.44 32.85
N ASN A 682 22.14 6.88 32.94
CA ASN A 682 22.44 5.55 33.49
C ASN A 682 23.65 5.67 34.46
N HIS A 683 24.21 4.54 34.89
CA HIS A 683 25.41 4.42 35.73
C HIS A 683 26.61 3.87 34.95
N LEU A 684 26.69 4.12 33.65
CA LEU A 684 27.76 3.60 32.79
C LEU A 684 29.11 4.26 33.13
N THR A 685 30.18 3.49 32.99
CA THR A 685 31.55 3.89 33.31
C THR A 685 32.52 3.54 32.18
N GLY A 686 33.76 4.03 32.26
CA GLY A 686 34.81 3.69 31.31
C GLY A 686 34.86 4.58 30.07
N LYS A 687 35.73 4.21 29.12
CA LYS A 687 35.94 4.97 27.89
C LYS A 687 34.86 4.61 26.87
N ILE A 688 34.25 5.61 26.23
CA ILE A 688 33.38 5.38 25.08
C ILE A 688 34.23 4.71 23.96
N PRO A 689 33.82 3.54 23.41
CA PRO A 689 34.57 2.85 22.36
C PRO A 689 34.87 3.76 21.17
N THR A 690 36.10 3.71 20.64
CA THR A 690 36.61 4.59 19.57
C THR A 690 36.83 3.84 18.26
N GLY A 691 36.42 4.39 17.10
CA GLY A 691 36.65 3.82 15.75
C GLY A 691 35.38 3.33 15.03
N THR A 692 34.23 3.94 15.30
CA THR A 692 32.89 3.39 15.00
C THR A 692 31.91 4.51 14.69
N GLN A 693 30.66 4.20 14.30
CA GLN A 693 29.62 5.23 14.23
C GLN A 693 29.21 5.80 15.60
N LEU A 694 29.70 5.25 16.73
CA LEU A 694 29.33 5.76 18.06
C LEU A 694 29.81 7.21 18.29
N GLN A 695 30.87 7.63 17.60
CA GLN A 695 31.37 9.00 17.68
C GLN A 695 30.57 10.00 16.81
N SER A 696 29.68 9.54 15.93
CA SER A 696 28.80 10.44 15.16
C SER A 696 27.55 10.84 15.94
N PHE A 697 27.22 10.13 17.02
CA PHE A 697 26.10 10.50 17.89
C PHE A 697 26.43 11.70 18.77
N GLU A 698 25.40 12.48 19.07
CA GLU A 698 25.51 13.68 19.90
C GLU A 698 25.96 13.35 21.33
N ALA A 699 26.65 14.30 21.98
CA ALA A 699 27.07 14.14 23.38
C ALA A 699 25.90 13.90 24.35
N SER A 700 24.70 14.39 23.99
CA SER A 700 23.46 14.15 24.74
C SER A 700 23.11 12.66 24.84
N SER A 701 23.46 11.83 23.86
CA SER A 701 23.22 10.39 23.88
C SER A 701 23.95 9.67 25.01
N PHE A 702 24.94 10.31 25.65
CA PHE A 702 25.75 9.74 26.74
C PHE A 702 25.63 10.53 28.04
N GLU A 703 24.81 11.59 28.06
CA GLU A 703 24.64 12.49 29.21
C GLU A 703 24.18 11.75 30.47
N GLY A 704 24.42 12.29 31.66
CA GLY A 704 23.95 11.69 32.92
C GLY A 704 24.75 10.48 33.41
N ASN A 705 25.72 9.98 32.64
CA ASN A 705 26.64 8.91 33.05
C ASN A 705 27.94 9.49 33.62
N ASN A 706 28.07 9.51 34.95
CA ASN A 706 29.20 10.20 35.60
C ASN A 706 30.57 9.55 35.35
N GLY A 707 30.61 8.24 35.09
CA GLY A 707 31.86 7.50 34.88
C GLY A 707 32.33 7.42 33.43
N LEU A 708 31.56 7.93 32.46
CA LEU A 708 31.92 7.91 31.04
C LEU A 708 32.87 9.03 30.66
N TYR A 709 33.84 8.72 29.79
CA TYR A 709 34.79 9.69 29.23
C TYR A 709 35.21 9.34 27.79
N GLY A 710 35.82 10.30 27.10
CA GLY A 710 36.21 10.17 25.69
C GLY A 710 35.14 10.66 24.70
N PRO A 711 35.50 10.88 23.41
CA PRO A 711 34.59 11.42 22.41
C PRO A 711 33.30 10.57 22.27
N PRO A 712 32.11 11.18 22.11
CA PRO A 712 31.86 12.63 21.90
C PRO A 712 31.85 13.48 23.18
N LEU A 713 32.07 12.91 24.36
CA LEU A 713 32.19 13.68 25.60
C LEU A 713 33.53 14.44 25.67
N THR A 714 33.50 15.63 26.25
CA THR A 714 34.71 16.46 26.49
C THR A 714 35.50 16.04 27.73
N LYS A 715 34.98 15.09 28.52
CA LYS A 715 35.61 14.59 29.76
C LYS A 715 36.82 13.69 29.45
N SER A 716 37.90 13.87 30.21
CA SER A 716 39.14 13.07 30.16
C SER A 716 39.33 12.26 31.46
N PRO A 717 40.04 11.12 31.45
CA PRO A 717 40.12 10.19 32.59
C PRO A 717 40.85 10.74 33.84
N ASN A 718 41.52 11.89 33.75
CA ASN A 718 42.37 12.45 34.80
C ASN A 718 41.80 13.70 35.50
N HIS A 719 40.56 13.63 35.97
CA HIS A 719 40.13 14.48 37.11
C HIS A 719 39.80 13.58 38.31
N GLY A 720 40.86 12.98 38.88
CA GLY A 720 40.80 12.35 40.19
C GLY A 720 41.20 13.33 41.30
N MET A 721 40.41 13.35 42.37
CA MET A 721 40.84 13.52 43.76
C MET A 721 41.57 14.83 44.13
N HIS A 722 40.81 15.86 44.47
CA HIS A 722 41.16 16.67 45.64
C HIS A 722 40.13 16.38 46.74
N ALA A 723 40.61 15.76 47.82
CA ALA A 723 39.84 15.58 49.04
C ALA A 723 39.42 16.97 49.58
N LEU A 724 38.12 17.25 49.57
CA LEU A 724 37.54 18.24 50.46
C LEU A 724 37.26 17.56 51.80
N PRO A 725 37.51 18.23 52.95
CA PRO A 725 37.30 17.64 54.27
C PRO A 725 35.80 17.35 54.48
N PRO A 726 35.45 16.38 55.35
CA PRO A 726 34.08 15.96 55.53
C PRO A 726 33.26 17.11 56.15
N PRO A 727 32.04 17.40 55.66
CA PRO A 727 31.14 18.28 56.38
C PRO A 727 30.63 17.57 57.63
N GLU A 728 30.71 18.24 58.78
CA GLU A 728 30.06 17.80 60.01
C GLU A 728 28.55 17.60 59.76
N MET A 729 28.02 16.45 60.19
CA MET A 729 26.58 16.20 60.22
C MET A 729 25.92 17.10 61.27
N PRO A 730 24.88 17.89 60.95
CA PRO A 730 23.91 18.31 61.94
C PRO A 730 22.92 17.16 62.22
N PRO A 731 22.36 17.09 63.43
CA PRO A 731 21.48 16.00 63.83
C PRO A 731 20.14 16.03 63.07
N CYS A 732 19.56 14.84 62.89
CA CYS A 732 18.19 14.67 62.42
C CYS A 732 17.20 15.58 63.16
N GLY A 733 16.49 16.42 62.41
CA GLY A 733 15.40 17.24 62.94
C GLY A 733 14.73 18.10 61.89
N SER A 734 13.53 17.69 61.48
CA SER A 734 12.49 18.43 60.74
C SER A 734 12.48 18.39 59.21
N LEU A 735 11.25 18.19 58.74
CA LEU A 735 10.74 17.94 57.40
C LEU A 735 10.77 19.23 56.55
N ALA A 736 11.55 19.27 55.46
CA ALA A 736 11.34 20.23 54.37
C ALA A 736 11.97 19.69 53.07
N CYS A 737 11.14 19.49 52.06
CA CYS A 737 11.52 19.10 50.71
C CYS A 737 12.51 20.10 50.09
N GLU A 738 13.63 19.62 49.56
CA GLU A 738 14.48 20.40 48.66
C GLU A 738 13.73 20.69 47.36
N VAL A 739 13.43 21.97 47.13
CA VAL A 739 12.97 22.48 45.85
C VAL A 739 14.17 22.52 44.90
N HIS A 740 14.06 21.84 43.75
CA HIS A 740 15.05 21.95 42.66
C HIS A 740 15.03 23.37 42.07
N TRP A 741 15.86 24.26 42.62
CA TRP A 741 15.98 25.67 42.20
C TRP A 741 16.30 25.86 40.72
N ASN A 742 16.95 24.90 40.07
CA ASN A 742 17.28 24.99 38.64
C ASN A 742 16.03 24.90 37.75
N LEU A 743 15.07 24.04 38.07
CA LEU A 743 13.82 23.88 37.31
C LEU A 743 12.90 25.09 37.54
N VAL A 744 12.79 25.54 38.79
CA VAL A 744 12.03 26.75 39.14
C VAL A 744 12.66 28.01 38.52
N SER A 745 13.99 28.08 38.39
CA SER A 745 14.67 29.21 37.74
C SER A 745 14.42 29.27 36.23
N ALA A 746 14.34 28.11 35.56
CA ALA A 746 14.07 28.01 34.13
C ALA A 746 12.61 28.36 33.83
N GLU A 747 11.67 27.84 34.61
CA GLU A 747 10.24 28.19 34.51
C GLU A 747 10.00 29.66 34.81
N MET A 748 10.60 30.22 35.87
CA MET A 748 10.51 31.65 36.15
C MET A 748 11.17 32.50 35.08
N GLY A 749 12.31 32.08 34.53
CA GLY A 749 13.00 32.78 33.44
C GLY A 749 12.18 32.81 32.15
N LEU A 750 11.47 31.72 31.83
CA LEU A 750 10.62 31.62 30.65
C LEU A 750 9.31 32.42 30.83
N VAL A 751 8.71 32.38 32.02
CA VAL A 751 7.54 33.20 32.36
C VAL A 751 7.89 34.70 32.36
N PHE A 752 9.03 35.10 32.93
CA PHE A 752 9.50 36.49 32.88
C PHE A 752 9.88 36.92 31.47
N GLY A 753 10.55 36.06 30.70
CA GLY A 753 10.93 36.33 29.31
C GLY A 753 9.73 36.54 28.40
N LEU A 754 8.74 35.65 28.49
CA LEU A 754 7.46 35.81 27.79
C LEU A 754 6.68 37.03 28.31
N GLY A 755 6.73 37.30 29.62
CA GLY A 755 6.11 38.48 30.23
C GLY A 755 6.69 39.81 29.73
N ILE A 756 8.00 39.89 29.47
CA ILE A 756 8.66 41.08 28.92
C ILE A 756 8.29 41.30 27.45
N ILE A 757 8.08 40.23 26.67
CA ILE A 757 7.72 40.33 25.25
C ILE A 757 6.21 40.61 25.08
N PHE A 758 5.37 39.81 25.74
CA PHE A 758 3.92 39.88 25.58
C PHE A 758 3.26 40.89 26.51
N GLY A 759 3.84 41.21 27.67
CA GLY A 759 3.30 42.19 28.61
C GLY A 759 3.11 43.58 27.99
N PRO A 760 4.11 44.18 27.32
CA PRO A 760 3.94 45.44 26.61
C PRO A 760 2.89 45.37 25.49
N LEU A 761 2.77 44.23 24.80
CA LEU A 761 1.76 44.02 23.74
C LEU A 761 0.33 43.93 24.31
N LEU A 762 0.16 43.34 25.49
CA LEU A 762 -1.12 43.18 26.17
C LEU A 762 -1.58 44.47 26.85
N PHE A 763 -0.67 45.17 27.54
CA PHE A 763 -1.01 46.28 28.44
C PHE A 763 -0.72 47.67 27.87
N TRP A 764 0.16 47.83 26.87
CA TRP A 764 0.51 49.14 26.31
C TRP A 764 0.02 49.34 24.88
N LYS A 765 -1.08 50.13 24.76
CA LYS A 765 -1.73 50.45 23.48
C LYS A 765 -0.78 51.02 22.41
N LYS A 766 0.21 51.83 22.80
CA LYS A 766 1.20 52.40 21.86
C LYS A 766 2.10 51.31 21.25
N TRP A 767 2.57 50.37 22.05
CA TRP A 767 3.45 49.28 21.59
C TRP A 767 2.69 48.28 20.72
N ARG A 768 1.46 47.93 21.10
CA ARG A 768 0.58 47.09 20.27
C ARG A 768 0.36 47.69 18.87
N VAL A 769 0.10 49.00 18.79
CA VAL A 769 -0.08 49.68 17.49
C VAL A 769 1.21 49.69 16.68
N HIS A 770 2.38 49.92 17.31
CA HIS A 770 3.67 49.91 16.60
C HIS A 770 4.05 48.51 16.10
N TYR A 771 3.80 47.48 16.90
CA TYR A 771 4.02 46.08 16.53
C TYR A 771 3.12 45.64 15.37
N CYS A 772 1.83 45.96 15.40
CA CYS A 772 0.93 45.69 14.26
C CYS A 772 1.38 46.44 13.00
N GLN A 773 1.83 47.70 13.11
CA GLN A 773 2.37 48.44 11.95
C GLN A 773 3.66 47.84 11.39
N PHE A 774 4.50 47.26 12.24
CA PHE A 774 5.72 46.56 11.83
C PHE A 774 5.39 45.24 11.12
N LEU A 775 4.47 44.44 11.67
CA LEU A 775 3.94 43.23 11.05
C LEU A 775 3.29 43.52 9.69
N ASP A 776 2.45 44.55 9.61
CA ASP A 776 1.83 44.99 8.36
C ASP A 776 2.89 45.34 7.29
N LYS A 777 3.99 45.97 7.68
CA LYS A 777 5.11 46.28 6.77
C LYS A 777 5.81 45.02 6.27
N ILE A 778 6.06 44.05 7.14
CA ILE A 778 6.65 42.76 6.75
C ILE A 778 5.69 42.02 5.80
N LEU A 779 4.40 41.97 6.12
CA LEU A 779 3.39 41.31 5.29
C LEU A 779 3.27 41.96 3.90
N CYS A 780 3.33 43.29 3.80
CA CYS A 780 3.38 43.99 2.50
C CYS A 780 4.68 43.75 1.72
N GLN A 781 5.80 43.45 2.39
CA GLN A 781 7.06 43.09 1.72
C GLN A 781 7.05 41.65 1.21
N ILE A 782 6.43 40.73 1.95
CA ILE A 782 6.33 39.31 1.57
C ILE A 782 5.24 39.10 0.52
N PHE A 783 4.13 39.85 0.61
CA PHE A 783 2.99 39.74 -0.30
C PHE A 783 2.68 41.10 -0.95
N PRO A 784 3.26 41.41 -2.14
CA PRO A 784 3.06 42.68 -2.84
C PRO A 784 1.60 42.97 -3.24
N GLN A 785 0.75 41.95 -3.18
CA GLN A 785 -0.67 42.00 -3.52
C GLN A 785 -1.54 42.52 -2.37
N LEU A 786 -0.97 42.68 -1.16
CA LEU A 786 -1.64 43.26 -0.01
C LEU A 786 -1.59 44.79 -0.05
N THR A 787 -2.74 45.45 0.04
CA THR A 787 -2.82 46.91 0.17
C THR A 787 -3.65 47.31 1.38
N HIS A 788 -3.38 48.52 1.89
CA HIS A 788 -4.18 49.06 2.98
C HIS A 788 -5.47 49.66 2.45
N ASN A 789 -6.59 49.25 3.03
CA ASN A 789 -7.91 49.82 2.78
C ASN A 789 -8.52 50.33 4.11
N PHE A 790 -9.50 51.23 4.03
CA PHE A 790 -10.19 51.72 5.22
C PHE A 790 -11.63 51.18 5.24
N GLU A 791 -11.93 50.34 6.24
CA GLU A 791 -13.29 49.84 6.49
C GLU A 791 -13.96 50.64 7.60
N ARG A 792 -15.25 50.92 7.44
CA ARG A 792 -16.06 51.64 8.43
C ARG A 792 -16.99 50.66 9.12
N ARG A 793 -16.76 50.37 10.41
CA ARG A 793 -17.64 49.55 11.25
C ARG A 793 -18.08 50.36 12.47
N GLY A 794 -19.39 50.42 12.74
CA GLY A 794 -19.93 51.09 13.92
C GLY A 794 -19.56 52.59 14.06
N GLY A 795 -19.38 53.31 12.95
CA GLY A 795 -19.05 54.74 12.95
C GLY A 795 -17.55 55.08 13.10
N GLN A 796 -16.67 54.10 13.32
CA GLN A 796 -15.21 54.29 13.34
C GLN A 796 -14.56 53.74 12.06
N ASN A 797 -13.49 54.42 11.61
CA ASN A 797 -12.68 54.01 10.45
C ASN A 797 -11.50 53.15 10.93
N TYR A 798 -11.41 51.92 10.43
CA TYR A 798 -10.33 50.99 10.71
C TYR A 798 -9.47 50.81 9.46
N LYS A 799 -8.15 50.84 9.63
CA LYS A 799 -7.20 50.49 8.58
C LYS A 799 -7.06 48.97 8.55
N VAL A 800 -7.43 48.34 7.45
CA VAL A 800 -7.38 46.89 7.25
C VAL A 800 -6.50 46.56 6.05
N LEU A 801 -5.87 45.40 6.08
CA LEU A 801 -5.08 44.84 4.99
C LEU A 801 -5.98 43.97 4.11
N VAL A 802 -6.05 44.30 2.82
CA VAL A 802 -6.94 43.62 1.86
C VAL A 802 -6.12 43.19 0.67
N TRP A 803 -6.40 41.99 0.15
CA TRP A 803 -5.83 41.52 -1.10
C TRP A 803 -6.36 42.34 -2.29
N ARG A 804 -5.46 42.83 -3.14
CA ARG A 804 -5.84 43.34 -4.47
C ARG A 804 -6.51 42.22 -5.23
N ARG A 805 -7.81 42.36 -5.50
CA ARG A 805 -8.49 41.56 -6.53
C ARG A 805 -7.99 42.08 -7.89
N CYS A 806 -7.49 41.18 -8.74
CA CYS A 806 -7.24 41.48 -10.15
C CYS A 806 -8.53 41.82 -10.88
#